data_AF-A0A1L9NPT9-F1
#
_entry.id   AF-A0A1L9NPT9-F1
#
_cell.length_a   1.000
_cell.length_b   1.000
_cell.length_c   1.000
_cell.angle_alpha   90.00
_cell.angle_beta   90.00
_cell.angle_gamma   90.00
#
_symmetry.space_group_name_H-M   'P 1'
#
loop_
_entity.id
_entity.type
_entity.pdbx_description
1 polymer ?
#
loop_
_entity_poly.entity_id
_entity_poly.type
_entity_poly.pdbx_seq_one_letter_code
_entity_poly.pdbx_strand_id
1 'polypeptide(L)'
;MSTSFDLRNPGRPIHVGVVLLNTVTEHLDIAPVGFFHNFSTSFVKTLPPFAISDELRSQALDFVTHWVTEDGTTPGSLSGNLKVIPTDSFATCPPLDIVLIGAGQMGYQATTTEKDFLRKCYAECSAFLSVCGASDALLATGILEGKTATGPLSFLPLFREIAPGTNWVEKRWVRDGKMWTTGTLLNGLDMIAAFGREVWGGEGTLVEHVLKTGYFPSRDVDYEDEKCAKLGYKCAVNGSLPSSASANRSNDRVVKASTHHGDDVVSGLFRNKPKGEEDEVTQLRQLHRGVLQGRILGEGDPRTLTDTQSSVGDTVDCNSRSSKINLNMDEAEQLLLQFKHQRAYFPFIVVPEETTAASMASSQPFLLLAILTVSLTRKPLLQKRLDERFRRVLSERVIYYGEKSMDYVQGLLVYMAWRPLHIRPLSRQGSQFMQILVTMISDLKLTENMHDQAARDICLGCFSLSSLLSVGFRRRGDDVAYKYLKEAVNANQRLNQPYDEQFQLSKLHVLFEEIMRCQMECSPLKCPITKQQRVEEKMESLRLELQIFERVRIALLPFRILDPRPSSIPNLDRFVDRGTSCATEIRSFFEYFLCIPPDQYIFFTVRDWCQLILTISAASDICFLSFASMSPIWIDFQIKTRSGMLIYLESLSHRMSRLSVTKAGETPDVYYMFKSVLDIVLSTYTPTSGDSSSLTTTSSRENASLREEPGRDVAAISSTPSTRCPMVNGSIRESEFWEAMKQSDLYLEGLAGGVNGEDVYTSGVDSLLADCGDWPSIFSEWVNVSIN
;
A
#
# COMPACT_ATOMS: atom_id res chain seq x y z
N MET A 1 38.64 9.43 46.03
CA MET A 1 37.66 9.00 45.01
C MET A 1 36.28 9.20 45.62
N SER A 2 35.35 9.82 44.90
CA SER A 2 33.96 9.92 45.37
C SER A 2 33.37 8.51 45.47
N THR A 3 32.68 8.20 46.56
CA THR A 3 31.91 6.96 46.68
C THR A 3 30.72 7.05 45.72
N SER A 4 30.67 6.18 44.71
CA SER A 4 29.56 6.17 43.74
C SER A 4 28.23 5.98 44.48
N PHE A 5 27.26 6.83 44.18
CA PHE A 5 25.93 6.80 44.76
C PHE A 5 25.20 5.49 44.41
N ASP A 6 24.72 4.75 45.41
CA ASP A 6 24.01 3.48 45.19
C ASP A 6 22.60 3.75 44.68
N LEU A 7 22.39 3.55 43.38
CA LEU A 7 21.08 3.68 42.73
C LEU A 7 20.03 2.70 43.27
N ARG A 8 20.43 1.57 43.88
CA ARG A 8 19.49 0.58 44.45
C ARG A 8 18.93 1.01 45.79
N ASN A 9 19.73 1.65 46.63
CA ASN A 9 19.34 2.12 47.95
C ASN A 9 19.65 3.62 48.09
N PRO A 10 18.96 4.49 47.33
CA PRO A 10 19.42 5.86 47.10
C PRO A 10 19.36 6.75 48.34
N GLY A 11 18.44 6.50 49.29
CA GLY A 11 18.32 7.25 50.56
C GLY A 11 17.92 8.73 50.43
N ARG A 12 17.91 9.26 49.22
CA ARG A 12 17.45 10.59 48.76
C ARG A 12 16.88 10.44 47.33
N PRO A 13 16.22 11.47 46.77
CA PRO A 13 15.86 11.45 45.35
C PRO A 13 17.09 11.28 44.44
N ILE A 14 16.89 10.59 43.32
CA ILE A 14 17.90 10.34 42.29
C ILE A 14 17.87 11.49 41.27
N HIS A 15 19.00 12.17 41.08
CA HIS A 15 19.15 13.25 40.13
C HIS A 15 19.52 12.71 38.74
N VAL A 16 18.59 12.85 37.79
CA VAL A 16 18.75 12.43 36.39
C VAL A 16 18.89 13.67 35.53
N GLY A 17 20.04 13.88 34.88
CA GLY A 17 20.27 15.05 34.03
C GLY A 17 20.33 14.70 32.56
N VAL A 18 19.53 15.39 31.75
CA VAL A 18 19.65 15.39 30.29
C VAL A 18 20.49 16.60 29.89
N VAL A 19 21.66 16.35 29.32
CA VAL A 19 22.61 17.40 28.94
C VAL A 19 22.38 17.78 27.48
N LEU A 20 21.96 19.03 27.26
CA LEU A 20 21.70 19.61 25.95
C LEU A 20 22.83 20.59 25.61
N LEU A 21 23.63 20.23 24.60
CA LEU A 21 24.70 21.08 24.06
C LEU A 21 24.11 22.22 23.21
N ASN A 22 24.92 23.22 22.84
CA ASN A 22 24.49 24.38 22.03
C ASN A 22 24.31 24.03 20.54
N THR A 23 23.46 23.04 20.27
CA THR A 23 23.19 22.43 18.97
C THR A 23 21.74 21.95 18.93
N VAL A 24 21.28 21.46 17.77
CA VAL A 24 19.99 20.76 17.69
C VAL A 24 20.21 19.31 18.12
N THR A 25 19.58 18.90 19.24
CA THR A 25 19.66 17.52 19.75
C THR A 25 18.54 16.66 19.16
N GLU A 26 18.82 15.41 18.82
CA GLU A 26 17.79 14.49 18.33
C GLU A 26 16.80 14.12 19.46
N HIS A 27 15.52 14.43 19.27
CA HIS A 27 14.50 14.26 20.31
C HIS A 27 14.27 12.79 20.73
N LEU A 28 14.43 11.84 19.81
CA LEU A 28 14.31 10.41 20.14
C LEU A 28 15.46 9.89 21.00
N ASP A 29 16.64 10.51 20.91
CA ASP A 29 17.82 10.06 21.66
C ASP A 29 17.73 10.41 23.16
N ILE A 30 16.97 11.45 23.51
CA ILE A 30 16.70 11.87 24.90
C ILE A 30 15.39 11.31 25.48
N ALA A 31 14.52 10.74 24.63
CA ALA A 31 13.27 10.09 25.05
C ALA A 31 13.43 9.01 26.15
N PRO A 32 14.55 8.25 26.25
CA PRO A 32 14.77 7.30 27.34
C PRO A 32 14.67 7.89 28.76
N VAL A 33 14.80 9.20 28.96
CA VAL A 33 14.60 9.83 30.28
C VAL A 33 13.20 9.58 30.84
N GLY A 34 12.18 9.41 29.98
CA GLY A 34 10.80 9.13 30.39
C GLY A 34 10.64 7.82 31.18
N PHE A 35 11.57 6.86 31.04
CA PHE A 35 11.58 5.61 31.80
C PHE A 35 11.50 5.84 33.32
N PHE A 36 12.28 6.79 33.85
CA PHE A 36 12.34 7.09 35.28
C PHE A 36 11.03 7.62 35.85
N HIS A 37 10.22 8.31 35.03
CA HIS A 37 8.91 8.79 35.45
C HIS A 37 7.94 7.63 35.73
N ASN A 38 7.98 6.58 34.91
CA ASN A 38 6.98 5.49 34.91
C ASN A 38 6.95 4.64 36.18
N PHE A 39 8.02 4.67 37.00
CA PHE A 39 8.07 4.03 38.33
C PHE A 39 8.41 5.03 39.45
N SER A 40 8.22 6.32 39.18
CA SER A 40 8.44 7.37 40.17
C SER A 40 7.34 7.41 41.22
N THR A 41 7.66 7.75 42.47
CA THR A 41 6.67 7.88 43.55
C THR A 41 5.53 8.85 43.21
N SER A 42 5.83 9.92 42.48
CA SER A 42 4.85 10.93 42.09
C SER A 42 3.85 10.40 41.05
N PHE A 43 4.32 9.63 40.06
CA PHE A 43 3.47 8.97 39.07
C PHE A 43 2.68 7.80 39.69
N VAL A 44 3.35 6.93 40.44
CA VAL A 44 2.72 5.74 41.03
C VAL A 44 1.63 6.10 42.05
N LYS A 45 1.69 7.28 42.67
CA LYS A 45 0.63 7.82 43.54
C LYS A 45 -0.62 8.29 42.79
N THR A 46 -0.55 8.65 41.51
CA THR A 46 -1.73 9.10 40.74
C THR A 46 -2.46 7.95 40.04
N LEU A 47 -1.82 6.78 39.90
CA LEU A 47 -2.42 5.60 39.30
C LEU A 47 -3.52 4.99 40.19
N PRO A 48 -4.68 4.62 39.63
CA PRO A 48 -5.79 4.04 40.40
C PRO A 48 -5.42 2.68 41.00
N PRO A 49 -6.05 2.24 42.11
CA PRO A 49 -5.66 1.02 42.83
C PRO A 49 -5.56 -0.25 41.98
N PHE A 50 -6.42 -0.40 40.97
CA PHE A 50 -6.43 -1.57 40.09
C PHE A 50 -5.23 -1.66 39.12
N ALA A 51 -4.49 -0.57 38.90
CA ALA A 51 -3.40 -0.53 37.92
C ALA A 51 -2.09 -1.13 38.45
N ILE A 52 -1.80 -0.95 39.74
CA ILE A 52 -0.58 -1.41 40.42
C ILE A 52 -0.94 -1.79 41.87
N SER A 53 -0.51 -2.97 42.34
CA SER A 53 -0.76 -3.43 43.71
C SER A 53 0.07 -2.67 44.75
N ASP A 54 -0.36 -2.64 46.01
CA ASP A 54 0.30 -1.88 47.06
C ASP A 54 1.75 -2.36 47.33
N GLU A 55 2.03 -3.65 47.12
CA GLU A 55 3.39 -4.21 47.21
C GLU A 55 4.31 -3.61 46.15
N LEU A 56 3.83 -3.47 44.91
CA LEU A 56 4.58 -2.83 43.82
C LEU A 56 4.70 -1.32 44.05
N ARG A 57 3.67 -0.66 44.59
CA ARG A 57 3.73 0.78 44.95
C ARG A 57 4.80 1.09 45.98
N SER A 58 5.05 0.17 46.92
CA SER A 58 6.08 0.32 47.94
C SER A 58 7.52 0.36 47.39
N GLN A 59 7.72 -0.05 46.14
CA GLN A 59 9.02 -0.08 45.45
C GLN A 59 9.30 1.16 44.59
N ALA A 60 8.37 2.14 44.55
CA ALA A 60 8.55 3.36 43.77
C ALA A 60 9.70 4.23 44.31
N LEU A 61 10.41 4.92 43.42
CA LEU A 61 11.57 5.74 43.75
C LEU A 61 11.33 7.23 43.45
N ASP A 62 11.99 8.11 44.18
CA ASP A 62 11.96 9.54 43.90
C ASP A 62 13.02 9.93 42.88
N PHE A 63 12.61 10.61 41.81
CA PHE A 63 13.49 11.11 40.74
C PHE A 63 13.32 12.61 40.58
N VAL A 64 14.43 13.32 40.36
CA VAL A 64 14.45 14.72 39.94
C VAL A 64 15.09 14.78 38.56
N THR A 65 14.34 15.24 37.56
CA THR A 65 14.85 15.38 36.18
C THR A 65 15.34 16.80 35.95
N HIS A 66 16.59 16.93 35.53
CA HIS A 66 17.26 18.18 35.19
C HIS A 66 17.43 18.29 33.68
N TRP A 67 16.95 19.38 33.10
CA TRP A 67 17.17 19.74 31.70
C TRP A 67 18.26 20.79 31.65
N VAL A 68 19.49 20.37 31.31
CA VAL A 68 20.69 21.16 31.52
C VAL A 68 21.21 21.75 30.22
N THR A 69 21.37 23.08 30.16
CA THR A 69 22.05 23.81 29.08
C THR A 69 23.25 24.59 29.63
N GLU A 70 24.08 25.20 28.77
CA GLU A 70 25.26 25.95 29.24
C GLU A 70 24.86 27.12 30.16
N ASP A 71 23.86 27.91 29.76
CA ASP A 71 23.41 29.11 30.48
C ASP A 71 22.23 28.88 31.45
N GLY A 72 21.50 27.77 31.32
CA GLY A 72 20.27 27.50 32.08
C GLY A 72 19.10 28.43 31.75
N THR A 73 19.18 29.22 30.68
CA THR A 73 18.13 30.19 30.28
C THR A 73 17.71 30.07 28.83
N THR A 74 18.60 29.67 27.92
CA THR A 74 18.29 29.49 26.50
C THR A 74 17.57 28.14 26.30
N PRO A 75 16.38 28.11 25.68
CA PRO A 75 15.67 26.86 25.41
C PRO A 75 16.48 25.90 24.54
N GLY A 76 16.72 24.69 25.05
CA GLY A 76 17.38 23.61 24.34
C GLY A 76 16.62 23.28 23.06
N SER A 77 17.35 23.22 21.94
CA SER A 77 16.77 23.00 20.61
C SER A 77 16.76 21.52 20.28
N LEU A 78 15.61 20.98 19.89
CA LEU A 78 15.46 19.59 19.49
C LEU A 78 15.06 19.47 18.02
N SER A 79 15.26 18.29 17.43
CA SER A 79 14.73 17.97 16.11
C SER A 79 13.19 18.05 16.08
N GLY A 80 12.61 18.22 14.88
CA GLY A 80 11.18 18.46 14.72
C GLY A 80 10.68 19.84 15.19
N ASN A 81 11.58 20.82 15.37
CA ASN A 81 11.30 22.16 15.92
C ASN A 81 10.80 22.18 17.37
N LEU A 82 11.03 21.10 18.14
CA LEU A 82 10.72 21.06 19.56
C LEU A 82 11.72 21.91 20.38
N LYS A 83 11.26 22.42 21.52
CA LYS A 83 12.03 23.24 22.45
C LYS A 83 11.84 22.74 23.88
N VAL A 84 12.93 22.60 24.62
CA VAL A 84 12.92 22.27 26.05
C VAL A 84 13.32 23.50 26.83
N ILE A 85 12.52 23.87 27.84
CA ILE A 85 12.90 24.93 28.79
C ILE A 85 13.90 24.30 29.78
N PRO A 86 15.13 24.83 29.89
CA PRO A 86 16.11 24.31 30.85
C PRO A 86 15.65 24.54 32.28
N THR A 87 16.06 23.65 33.18
CA THR A 87 15.90 23.80 34.63
C THR A 87 17.20 24.27 35.29
N ASP A 88 18.35 23.99 34.67
CA ASP A 88 19.67 24.19 35.25
C ASP A 88 20.69 24.65 34.20
N SER A 89 21.67 25.44 34.64
CA SER A 89 22.89 25.77 33.89
C SER A 89 24.04 24.82 34.24
N PHE A 90 25.11 24.77 33.44
CA PHE A 90 26.34 24.04 33.81
C PHE A 90 26.95 24.52 35.14
N ALA A 91 26.71 25.78 35.51
CA ALA A 91 27.20 26.37 36.75
C ALA A 91 26.32 26.06 37.98
N THR A 92 25.00 25.93 37.80
CA THR A 92 24.03 25.73 38.90
C THR A 92 23.56 24.28 39.06
N CYS A 93 23.77 23.43 38.06
CA CYS A 93 23.34 22.04 38.08
C CYS A 93 23.94 21.28 39.29
N PRO A 94 23.10 20.60 40.11
CA PRO A 94 23.59 19.71 41.16
C PRO A 94 24.36 18.52 40.57
N PRO A 95 25.13 17.77 41.39
CA PRO A 95 25.73 16.52 40.96
C PRO A 95 24.66 15.55 40.44
N LEU A 96 24.88 15.00 39.25
CA LEU A 96 23.95 14.11 38.56
C LEU A 96 24.31 12.65 38.85
N ASP A 97 23.36 11.85 39.32
CA ASP A 97 23.56 10.42 39.57
C ASP A 97 23.50 9.60 38.29
N ILE A 98 22.60 10.01 37.38
CA ILE A 98 22.43 9.46 36.04
C ILE A 98 22.49 10.61 35.04
N VAL A 99 23.33 10.48 34.02
CA VAL A 99 23.49 11.46 32.95
C VAL A 99 23.01 10.84 31.63
N LEU A 100 22.21 11.57 30.85
CA LEU A 100 21.78 11.20 29.51
C LEU A 100 22.20 12.27 28.49
N ILE A 101 22.77 11.84 27.37
CA ILE A 101 23.12 12.70 26.23
C ILE A 101 22.72 12.04 24.91
N GLY A 102 22.05 12.81 24.05
CA GLY A 102 21.65 12.40 22.69
C GLY A 102 22.52 13.05 21.60
N ALA A 103 22.33 12.63 20.34
CA ALA A 103 23.12 13.16 19.23
C ALA A 103 22.82 14.64 18.98
N GLY A 104 23.88 15.43 18.80
CA GLY A 104 23.78 16.80 18.28
C GLY A 104 23.74 16.84 16.75
N GLN A 105 23.59 18.04 16.19
CA GLN A 105 23.67 18.25 14.75
C GLN A 105 25.03 17.79 14.19
N MET A 106 25.00 17.03 13.10
CA MET A 106 26.22 16.54 12.43
C MET A 106 27.21 17.67 12.11
N GLY A 107 28.48 17.45 12.45
CA GLY A 107 29.56 18.43 12.25
C GLY A 107 29.65 19.51 13.35
N TYR A 108 28.76 19.49 14.34
CA TYR A 108 28.90 20.32 15.53
C TYR A 108 30.19 19.97 16.29
N GLN A 109 30.85 20.97 16.89
CA GLN A 109 32.07 20.78 17.67
C GLN A 109 31.86 21.36 19.06
N ALA A 110 31.87 20.48 20.07
CA ALA A 110 31.61 20.87 21.45
C ALA A 110 32.63 21.93 21.95
N THR A 111 32.14 22.88 22.74
CA THR A 111 32.97 23.94 23.34
C THR A 111 33.87 23.39 24.44
N THR A 112 34.82 24.18 24.92
CA THR A 112 35.63 23.80 26.10
C THR A 112 34.74 23.67 27.35
N THR A 113 33.80 24.60 27.56
CA THR A 113 32.85 24.55 28.69
C THR A 113 32.03 23.26 28.69
N GLU A 114 31.50 22.88 27.52
CA GLU A 114 30.72 21.65 27.35
C GLU A 114 31.57 20.41 27.65
N LYS A 115 32.80 20.33 27.13
CA LYS A 115 33.70 19.20 27.38
C LYS A 115 34.04 19.06 28.85
N ASP A 116 34.30 20.17 29.54
CA ASP A 116 34.64 20.17 30.96
C ASP A 116 33.43 19.85 31.84
N PHE A 117 32.23 20.29 31.46
CA PHE A 117 30.99 19.88 32.11
C PHE A 117 30.70 18.39 31.93
N LEU A 118 30.87 17.85 30.72
CA LEU A 118 30.72 16.40 30.46
C LEU A 118 31.75 15.57 31.25
N ARG A 119 33.00 16.03 31.38
CA ARG A 119 34.02 15.41 32.25
C ARG A 119 33.63 15.44 33.72
N LYS A 120 33.12 16.57 34.23
CA LYS A 120 32.60 16.70 35.61
C LYS A 120 31.47 15.69 35.85
N CYS A 121 30.45 15.71 34.98
CA CYS A 121 29.31 14.80 35.04
C CYS A 121 29.77 13.33 35.01
N TYR A 122 30.68 12.96 34.11
CA TYR A 122 31.23 11.61 34.05
C TYR A 122 32.06 11.24 35.28
N ALA A 123 32.77 12.18 35.91
CA ALA A 123 33.50 11.91 37.15
C ALA A 123 32.54 11.60 38.31
N GLU A 124 31.47 12.39 38.44
CA GLU A 124 30.54 12.39 39.59
C GLU A 124 29.46 11.29 39.53
N CYS A 125 28.91 10.98 38.34
CA CYS A 125 27.74 10.10 38.20
C CYS A 125 28.00 8.61 38.52
N SER A 126 26.92 7.90 38.83
CA SER A 126 26.89 6.43 38.92
C SER A 126 26.59 5.75 37.57
N ALA A 127 25.88 6.44 36.66
CA ALA A 127 25.65 5.97 35.30
C ALA A 127 25.71 7.13 34.29
N PHE A 128 26.37 6.90 33.16
CA PHE A 128 26.45 7.83 32.04
C PHE A 128 25.91 7.13 30.79
N LEU A 129 24.85 7.68 30.20
CA LEU A 129 24.07 7.09 29.13
C LEU A 129 24.22 7.94 27.87
N SER A 130 24.71 7.33 26.80
CA SER A 130 25.01 8.00 25.53
C SER A 130 24.26 7.30 24.39
N VAL A 131 23.45 8.08 23.66
CA VAL A 131 22.60 7.55 22.59
C VAL A 131 23.06 8.09 21.23
N CYS A 132 23.12 7.20 20.23
CA CYS A 132 23.38 7.52 18.83
C CYS A 132 24.71 8.30 18.65
N GLY A 133 24.69 9.39 17.86
CA GLY A 133 25.85 10.22 17.55
C GLY A 133 26.43 11.03 18.72
N ALA A 134 25.87 10.95 19.94
CA ALA A 134 26.44 11.59 21.13
C ALA A 134 27.91 11.18 21.40
N SER A 135 28.31 10.01 20.93
CA SER A 135 29.68 9.52 20.97
C SER A 135 30.72 10.48 20.38
N ASP A 136 30.37 11.29 19.36
CA ASP A 136 31.29 12.27 18.76
C ASP A 136 31.69 13.38 19.74
N ALA A 137 30.70 13.93 20.47
CA ALA A 137 30.95 14.89 21.54
C ALA A 137 31.78 14.27 22.68
N LEU A 138 31.50 13.00 23.03
CA LEU A 138 32.26 12.28 24.08
C LEU A 138 33.68 11.94 23.66
N LEU A 139 33.95 11.63 22.38
CA LEU A 139 35.30 11.45 21.85
C LEU A 139 36.16 12.70 22.08
N ALA A 140 35.60 13.88 21.79
CA ALA A 140 36.28 15.15 22.00
C ALA A 140 36.58 15.48 23.49
N THR A 141 36.00 14.75 24.45
CA THR A 141 36.34 14.85 25.88
C THR A 141 37.47 13.93 26.32
N GLY A 142 37.70 12.82 25.61
CA GLY A 142 38.58 11.71 26.01
C GLY A 142 37.93 10.65 26.92
N ILE A 143 36.64 10.75 27.26
CA ILE A 143 35.95 9.82 28.18
C ILE A 143 35.91 8.37 27.66
N LEU A 144 35.87 8.18 26.33
CA LEU A 144 35.79 6.85 25.71
C LEU A 144 37.16 6.18 25.51
N GLU A 145 38.27 6.87 25.79
CA GLU A 145 39.61 6.31 25.59
C GLU A 145 39.83 5.08 26.49
N GLY A 146 40.26 3.97 25.89
CA GLY A 146 40.42 2.67 26.56
C GLY A 146 39.11 1.96 26.93
N LYS A 147 37.94 2.43 26.45
CA LYS A 147 36.62 1.84 26.72
C LYS A 147 36.11 0.97 25.59
N THR A 148 35.23 0.02 25.93
CA THR A 148 34.39 -0.66 24.94
C THR A 148 33.10 0.12 24.73
N ALA A 149 32.79 0.46 23.48
CA ALA A 149 31.66 1.31 23.12
C ALA A 149 30.97 0.82 21.82
N THR A 150 29.74 1.29 21.60
CA THR A 150 29.02 1.19 20.33
C THR A 150 28.51 2.57 19.91
N GLY A 151 27.99 2.67 18.70
CA GLY A 151 27.46 3.87 18.08
C GLY A 151 26.57 3.49 16.89
N PRO A 152 26.07 4.47 16.11
CA PRO A 152 25.34 4.21 14.87
C PRO A 152 26.15 3.30 13.94
N LEU A 153 25.55 2.20 13.48
CA LEU A 153 26.27 1.16 12.71
C LEU A 153 26.99 1.72 11.46
N SER A 154 26.41 2.71 10.79
CA SER A 154 27.02 3.39 9.64
C SER A 154 28.22 4.28 9.99
N PHE A 155 28.37 4.67 11.26
CA PHE A 155 29.46 5.52 11.76
C PHE A 155 30.53 4.76 12.53
N LEU A 156 30.29 3.51 12.94
CA LEU A 156 31.29 2.66 13.58
C LEU A 156 32.62 2.53 12.78
N PRO A 157 32.63 2.43 11.42
CA PRO A 157 33.88 2.47 10.66
C PRO A 157 34.68 3.76 10.84
N LEU A 158 34.00 4.92 10.85
CA LEU A 158 34.62 6.23 11.07
C LEU A 158 35.15 6.35 12.50
N PHE A 159 34.37 5.94 13.50
CA PHE A 159 34.78 6.00 14.90
C PHE A 159 36.01 5.11 15.19
N ARG A 160 36.13 3.95 14.53
CA ARG A 160 37.33 3.09 14.57
C ARG A 160 38.57 3.77 13.99
N GLU A 161 38.40 4.63 12.98
CA GLU A 161 39.50 5.38 12.35
C GLU A 161 39.94 6.59 13.18
N ILE A 162 39.00 7.41 13.64
CA ILE A 162 39.32 8.66 14.35
C ILE A 162 39.63 8.46 15.85
N ALA A 163 39.20 7.34 16.43
CA ALA A 163 39.39 7.02 17.85
C ALA A 163 39.77 5.53 18.06
N PRO A 164 40.97 5.10 17.58
CA PRO A 164 41.42 3.71 17.67
C PRO A 164 41.71 3.23 19.09
N GLY A 165 41.83 4.14 20.07
CA GLY A 165 41.95 3.82 21.49
C GLY A 165 40.64 3.36 22.15
N THR A 166 39.50 3.49 21.45
CA THR A 166 38.19 2.97 21.88
C THR A 166 37.89 1.66 21.16
N ASN A 167 37.47 0.63 21.90
CA ASN A 167 37.07 -0.67 21.35
C ASN A 167 35.61 -0.64 20.84
N TRP A 168 35.44 -0.34 19.55
CA TRP A 168 34.14 -0.17 18.90
C TRP A 168 33.51 -1.49 18.43
N VAL A 169 32.46 -1.93 19.13
CA VAL A 169 31.74 -3.19 18.85
C VAL A 169 30.37 -2.96 18.22
N GLU A 170 29.93 -3.89 17.38
CA GLU A 170 28.63 -3.85 16.68
C GLU A 170 27.52 -4.46 17.54
N LYS A 171 27.04 -3.70 18.53
CA LYS A 171 25.93 -4.07 19.42
C LYS A 171 24.88 -2.96 19.50
N ARG A 172 23.61 -3.30 19.83
CA ARG A 172 22.54 -2.30 20.04
C ARG A 172 22.87 -1.32 21.14
N TRP A 173 23.41 -1.86 22.24
CA TRP A 173 23.94 -1.12 23.36
C TRP A 173 25.13 -1.86 23.97
N VAL A 174 26.01 -1.13 24.66
CA VAL A 174 27.21 -1.63 25.32
C VAL A 174 27.33 -0.95 26.67
N ARG A 175 27.72 -1.72 27.68
CA ARG A 175 28.12 -1.21 29.00
C ARG A 175 29.60 -1.46 29.25
N ASP A 176 30.34 -0.42 29.63
CA ASP A 176 31.70 -0.48 30.18
C ASP A 176 31.75 0.29 31.51
N GLY A 177 31.72 -0.45 32.62
CA GLY A 177 31.70 0.13 33.97
C GLY A 177 30.43 0.93 34.24
N LYS A 178 30.52 2.26 34.18
CA LYS A 178 29.38 3.19 34.28
C LYS A 178 29.01 3.86 32.96
N MET A 179 29.80 3.69 31.90
CA MET A 179 29.47 4.19 30.56
C MET A 179 28.54 3.20 29.86
N TRP A 180 27.41 3.70 29.36
CA TRP A 180 26.52 3.00 28.46
C TRP A 180 26.46 3.77 27.14
N THR A 181 26.65 3.06 26.03
CA THR A 181 26.59 3.63 24.67
C THR A 181 25.64 2.81 23.81
N THR A 182 25.00 3.42 22.80
CA THR A 182 24.02 2.75 21.93
C THR A 182 24.20 3.04 20.45
N GLY A 183 23.57 2.22 19.63
CA GLY A 183 23.25 2.54 18.24
C GLY A 183 22.23 3.69 18.11
N THR A 184 21.51 3.73 17.00
CA THR A 184 20.62 4.85 16.64
C THR A 184 19.30 4.86 17.40
N LEU A 185 18.82 6.07 17.75
CA LEU A 185 17.43 6.37 18.11
C LEU A 185 16.84 5.41 19.17
N LEU A 186 15.93 4.53 18.74
CA LEU A 186 15.22 3.56 19.59
C LEU A 186 16.13 2.60 20.37
N ASN A 187 17.39 2.45 19.98
CA ASN A 187 18.36 1.66 20.75
C ASN A 187 18.61 2.24 22.16
N GLY A 188 18.36 3.54 22.37
CA GLY A 188 18.31 4.14 23.70
C GLY A 188 17.23 3.53 24.61
N LEU A 189 16.12 3.02 24.03
CA LEU A 189 15.06 2.36 24.79
C LEU A 189 15.39 0.89 25.12
N ASP A 190 16.13 0.17 24.26
CA ASP A 190 16.65 -1.16 24.65
C ASP A 190 17.68 -1.03 25.78
N MET A 191 18.56 -0.02 25.69
CA MET A 191 19.56 0.29 26.71
C MET A 191 18.89 0.65 28.04
N ILE A 192 17.88 1.53 28.05
CA ILE A 192 17.23 1.92 29.31
C ILE A 192 16.46 0.75 29.94
N ALA A 193 15.89 -0.14 29.12
CA ALA A 193 15.28 -1.37 29.60
C ALA A 193 16.32 -2.35 30.20
N ALA A 194 17.48 -2.50 29.57
CA ALA A 194 18.59 -3.30 30.10
C ALA A 194 19.16 -2.72 31.40
N PHE A 195 19.43 -1.41 31.43
CA PHE A 195 19.86 -0.66 32.61
C PHE A 195 18.85 -0.79 33.75
N GLY A 196 17.55 -0.58 33.47
CA GLY A 196 16.47 -0.72 34.45
C GLY A 196 16.43 -2.11 35.06
N ARG A 197 16.53 -3.17 34.24
CA ARG A 197 16.60 -4.56 34.72
C ARG A 197 17.84 -4.84 35.56
N GLU A 198 18.99 -4.30 35.18
CA GLU A 198 20.23 -4.56 35.92
C GLU A 198 20.27 -3.82 37.26
N VAL A 199 19.76 -2.59 37.32
CA VAL A 199 19.76 -1.81 38.57
C VAL A 199 18.62 -2.23 39.49
N TRP A 200 17.37 -2.28 39.01
CA TRP A 200 16.16 -2.46 39.82
C TRP A 200 15.24 -3.62 39.38
N GLY A 201 15.68 -4.43 38.43
CA GLY A 201 14.90 -5.57 37.92
C GLY A 201 14.89 -6.77 38.87
N GLY A 202 14.01 -7.70 38.54
CA GLY A 202 13.80 -8.96 39.26
C GLY A 202 12.39 -9.47 39.03
N GLU A 203 12.14 -10.74 39.35
CA GLU A 203 10.78 -11.26 39.35
C GLU A 203 9.96 -10.56 40.45
N GLY A 204 8.80 -10.01 40.08
CA GLY A 204 7.94 -9.25 41.00
C GLY A 204 8.40 -7.83 41.33
N THR A 205 9.37 -7.24 40.62
CA THR A 205 9.72 -5.82 40.84
C THR A 205 8.84 -4.86 40.04
N LEU A 206 8.64 -3.66 40.57
CA LEU A 206 7.91 -2.57 39.91
C LEU A 206 8.52 -2.21 38.55
N VAL A 207 9.85 -2.26 38.42
CA VAL A 207 10.52 -1.99 37.14
C VAL A 207 10.22 -3.08 36.11
N GLU A 208 10.24 -4.37 36.48
CA GLU A 208 9.89 -5.44 35.53
C GLU A 208 8.39 -5.40 35.17
N HIS A 209 7.52 -4.97 36.09
CA HIS A 209 6.11 -4.68 35.78
C HIS A 209 5.99 -3.53 34.76
N VAL A 210 6.63 -2.38 35.01
CA VAL A 210 6.60 -1.19 34.14
C VAL A 210 7.21 -1.45 32.77
N LEU A 211 8.27 -2.24 32.68
CA LEU A 211 8.86 -2.64 31.39
C LEU A 211 7.89 -3.48 30.55
N LYS A 212 7.09 -4.35 31.19
CA LYS A 212 6.06 -5.16 30.52
C LYS A 212 4.83 -4.32 30.14
N THR A 213 4.20 -3.65 31.10
CA THR A 213 2.95 -2.89 30.86
C THR A 213 3.17 -1.62 30.04
N GLY A 214 4.37 -1.04 30.09
CA GLY A 214 4.80 0.06 29.23
C GLY A 214 5.33 -0.37 27.86
N TYR A 215 5.31 -1.67 27.51
CA TYR A 215 5.77 -2.23 26.24
C TYR A 215 7.19 -1.77 25.84
N PHE A 216 8.13 -1.76 26.79
CA PHE A 216 9.53 -1.44 26.49
C PHE A 216 10.14 -2.51 25.58
N PRO A 217 10.99 -2.12 24.60
CA PRO A 217 11.47 -3.04 23.59
C PRO A 217 12.37 -4.13 24.21
N SER A 218 12.18 -5.36 23.72
CA SER A 218 12.97 -6.53 24.10
C SER A 218 13.60 -7.12 22.83
N ARG A 219 14.57 -6.39 22.29
CA ARG A 219 15.27 -6.73 21.04
C ARG A 219 16.68 -7.23 21.34
N ASP A 220 17.21 -8.10 20.49
CA ASP A 220 18.51 -8.75 20.71
C ASP A 220 19.68 -7.75 20.74
N VAL A 221 20.67 -7.96 21.61
CA VAL A 221 21.78 -7.00 21.79
C VAL A 221 22.81 -7.07 20.65
N ASP A 222 22.94 -8.20 19.97
CA ASP A 222 23.89 -8.47 18.88
C ASP A 222 23.24 -8.32 17.48
N TYR A 223 22.03 -7.74 17.44
CA TYR A 223 21.18 -7.64 16.26
C TYR A 223 20.85 -9.02 15.61
N GLU A 224 20.86 -10.11 16.39
CA GLU A 224 20.54 -11.46 15.88
C GLU A 224 19.08 -11.58 15.45
N ASP A 225 18.16 -10.82 16.05
CA ASP A 225 16.79 -10.66 15.58
C ASP A 225 16.72 -10.09 14.16
N GLU A 226 17.63 -9.19 13.77
CA GLU A 226 17.74 -8.67 12.40
C GLU A 226 18.37 -9.70 11.45
N LYS A 227 19.27 -10.57 11.94
CA LYS A 227 19.85 -11.67 11.13
C LYS A 227 18.82 -12.79 10.92
N CYS A 228 18.06 -13.14 11.97
CA CYS A 228 16.88 -14.00 11.91
C CYS A 228 15.82 -13.44 10.96
N ALA A 229 15.50 -12.14 11.04
CA ALA A 229 14.55 -11.48 10.14
C ALA A 229 15.03 -11.47 8.67
N LYS A 230 16.32 -11.21 8.42
CA LYS A 230 16.93 -11.30 7.08
C LYS A 230 16.92 -12.72 6.49
N LEU A 231 16.85 -13.75 7.33
CA LEU A 231 16.83 -15.17 6.93
C LEU A 231 15.46 -15.84 7.06
N GLY A 232 14.41 -15.11 7.48
CA GLY A 232 13.05 -15.63 7.62
C GLY A 232 12.78 -16.55 8.82
N TYR A 233 13.69 -16.61 9.80
CA TYR A 233 13.53 -17.44 11.01
C TYR A 233 12.92 -16.65 12.18
N LYS A 234 12.05 -17.28 12.97
CA LYS A 234 11.69 -16.75 14.30
C LYS A 234 12.82 -17.05 15.29
N CYS A 235 13.57 -16.02 15.69
CA CYS A 235 14.52 -16.12 16.80
C CYS A 235 13.77 -16.37 18.11
N ALA A 236 14.13 -17.44 18.82
CA ALA A 236 13.74 -17.65 20.21
C ALA A 236 14.84 -17.07 21.11
N VAL A 237 14.55 -15.98 21.82
CA VAL A 237 15.46 -15.46 22.84
C VAL A 237 15.45 -16.46 24.00
N ASN A 238 16.55 -17.17 24.21
CA ASN A 238 16.70 -18.15 25.29
C ASN A 238 16.84 -17.45 26.64
N GLY A 239 15.72 -16.96 27.18
CA GLY A 239 15.57 -16.67 28.60
C GLY A 239 15.74 -17.97 29.38
N SER A 240 16.82 -18.08 30.15
CA SER A 240 17.23 -19.31 30.81
C SER A 240 16.27 -19.72 31.93
N LEU A 241 15.57 -20.84 31.73
CA LEU A 241 14.84 -21.58 32.77
C LEU A 241 15.26 -23.05 32.70
N PRO A 242 15.95 -23.61 33.72
CA PRO A 242 16.38 -24.99 33.69
C PRO A 242 15.27 -25.94 34.17
N SER A 243 14.88 -26.93 33.36
CA SER A 243 14.23 -28.13 33.89
C SER A 243 14.68 -29.41 33.19
N SER A 244 15.08 -30.35 34.04
CA SER A 244 15.42 -31.77 33.86
C SER A 244 15.14 -32.45 32.51
N ALA A 245 16.18 -33.11 31.99
CA ALA A 245 16.09 -34.07 30.91
C ALA A 245 15.19 -35.28 31.24
N SER A 246 14.49 -35.79 30.21
CA SER A 246 14.44 -37.24 29.99
C SER A 246 14.53 -37.51 28.48
N ALA A 247 15.45 -38.39 28.09
CA ALA A 247 15.61 -38.78 26.70
C ALA A 247 14.69 -39.96 26.40
N ASN A 248 14.04 -39.97 25.24
CA ASN A 248 13.78 -41.23 24.54
C ASN A 248 13.73 -41.06 23.02
N ARG A 249 14.16 -42.13 22.33
CA ARG A 249 14.48 -42.12 20.91
C ARG A 249 13.25 -42.21 20.01
N SER A 250 13.39 -41.58 18.85
CA SER A 250 12.81 -41.91 17.53
C SER A 250 11.74 -43.01 17.47
N ASN A 251 10.61 -42.67 16.86
CA ASN A 251 9.93 -43.61 15.97
C ASN A 251 9.32 -42.85 14.78
N ASP A 252 9.79 -43.18 13.57
CA ASP A 252 9.19 -42.71 12.34
C ASP A 252 7.73 -43.15 12.23
N ARG A 253 6.84 -42.20 11.98
CA ARG A 253 5.57 -42.48 11.32
C ARG A 253 5.33 -41.47 10.22
N VAL A 254 5.57 -41.92 9.00
CA VAL A 254 5.02 -41.33 7.78
C VAL A 254 3.51 -41.22 7.95
N VAL A 255 3.01 -40.01 8.19
CA VAL A 255 1.57 -39.74 8.17
C VAL A 255 1.15 -39.67 6.71
N LYS A 256 0.58 -40.77 6.21
CA LYS A 256 -0.19 -40.74 4.96
C LYS A 256 -1.31 -39.71 5.12
N ALA A 257 -1.36 -38.72 4.25
CA ALA A 257 -2.50 -37.82 4.15
C ALA A 257 -3.76 -38.64 3.84
N SER A 258 -4.80 -38.50 4.67
CA SER A 258 -6.08 -39.15 4.45
C SER A 258 -6.87 -38.41 3.36
N THR A 259 -7.17 -39.11 2.27
CA THR A 259 -8.06 -38.62 1.22
C THR A 259 -9.51 -38.60 1.70
N HIS A 260 -9.98 -37.47 2.23
CA HIS A 260 -11.40 -37.20 2.45
C HIS A 260 -11.99 -36.41 1.28
N HIS A 261 -12.77 -37.08 0.42
CA HIS A 261 -13.42 -36.56 -0.79
C HIS A 261 -14.61 -35.59 -0.51
N GLY A 262 -14.49 -34.67 0.45
CA GLY A 262 -15.62 -33.81 0.84
C GLY A 262 -15.32 -32.49 1.56
N ASP A 263 -14.05 -32.19 1.86
CA ASP A 263 -13.68 -30.92 2.51
C ASP A 263 -13.44 -29.81 1.48
N ASP A 264 -13.99 -28.62 1.73
CA ASP A 264 -13.73 -27.41 0.94
C ASP A 264 -12.27 -26.95 1.13
N VAL A 265 -11.55 -26.82 0.03
CA VAL A 265 -10.13 -26.42 0.02
C VAL A 265 -9.95 -25.06 0.70
N VAL A 266 -10.85 -24.11 0.42
CA VAL A 266 -10.72 -22.72 0.89
C VAL A 266 -10.99 -22.56 2.38
N SER A 267 -11.82 -23.44 2.95
CA SER A 267 -12.04 -23.60 4.40
C SER A 267 -10.91 -24.39 5.09
N GLY A 268 -10.01 -25.02 4.33
CA GLY A 268 -8.73 -25.56 4.78
C GLY A 268 -7.63 -24.50 4.87
N LEU A 269 -7.62 -23.54 3.94
CA LEU A 269 -6.67 -22.44 3.93
C LEU A 269 -6.80 -21.57 5.19
N PHE A 270 -5.66 -21.28 5.82
CA PHE A 270 -5.54 -20.47 7.04
C PHE A 270 -6.21 -21.08 8.30
N ARG A 271 -6.50 -22.41 8.34
CA ARG A 271 -6.98 -23.10 9.56
C ARG A 271 -6.04 -22.98 10.77
N ASN A 272 -4.75 -22.75 10.54
CA ASN A 272 -3.81 -22.42 11.61
C ASN A 272 -4.12 -21.00 12.13
N LYS A 273 -4.53 -20.91 13.40
CA LYS A 273 -4.52 -19.63 14.13
C LYS A 273 -3.17 -18.94 13.92
N PRO A 274 -3.13 -17.60 13.78
CA PRO A 274 -1.86 -16.86 13.86
C PRO A 274 -1.13 -17.30 15.13
N LYS A 275 0.20 -17.50 15.05
CA LYS A 275 0.99 -17.96 16.21
C LYS A 275 0.79 -16.96 17.35
N GLY A 276 0.13 -17.40 18.42
CA GLY A 276 -0.82 -16.57 19.16
C GLY A 276 -0.24 -15.40 19.98
N GLU A 277 -0.97 -14.29 19.91
CA GLU A 277 -0.98 -13.14 20.85
C GLU A 277 -2.46 -12.75 21.11
N GLU A 278 -3.32 -13.75 21.33
CA GLU A 278 -4.75 -13.64 20.96
C GLU A 278 -5.72 -13.22 22.09
N ASP A 279 -5.30 -13.18 23.36
CA ASP A 279 -6.20 -12.84 24.48
C ASP A 279 -6.29 -11.33 24.77
N GLU A 280 -5.17 -10.62 24.95
CA GLU A 280 -5.18 -9.24 25.47
C GLU A 280 -5.74 -8.21 24.47
N VAL A 281 -5.37 -8.30 23.19
CA VAL A 281 -5.86 -7.39 22.14
C VAL A 281 -7.37 -7.56 21.90
N THR A 282 -7.87 -8.77 22.10
CA THR A 282 -9.31 -9.09 21.98
C THR A 282 -10.09 -8.50 23.15
N GLN A 283 -9.59 -8.66 24.38
CA GLN A 283 -10.18 -8.08 25.60
C GLN A 283 -10.17 -6.54 25.58
N LEU A 284 -9.05 -5.91 25.18
CA LEU A 284 -8.92 -4.45 25.11
C LEU A 284 -9.96 -3.84 24.15
N ARG A 285 -10.33 -4.55 23.07
CA ARG A 285 -11.38 -4.10 22.16
C ARG A 285 -12.79 -4.30 22.68
N GLN A 286 -13.07 -5.38 23.40
CA GLN A 286 -14.35 -5.52 24.09
C GLN A 286 -14.54 -4.40 25.12
N LEU A 287 -13.49 -4.04 25.86
CA LEU A 287 -13.46 -2.91 26.77
C LEU A 287 -13.75 -1.57 26.05
N HIS A 288 -13.00 -1.26 24.97
CA HIS A 288 -13.24 -0.04 24.19
C HIS A 288 -14.64 0.01 23.56
N ARG A 289 -15.17 -1.13 23.10
CA ARG A 289 -16.53 -1.22 22.53
C ARG A 289 -17.60 -0.96 23.59
N GLY A 290 -17.41 -1.45 24.82
CA GLY A 290 -18.28 -1.18 25.96
C GLY A 290 -18.29 0.29 26.38
N VAL A 291 -17.11 0.93 26.45
CA VAL A 291 -16.96 2.36 26.78
C VAL A 291 -17.62 3.24 25.71
N LEU A 292 -17.42 2.94 24.42
CA LEU A 292 -18.00 3.71 23.31
C LEU A 292 -19.52 3.53 23.14
N GLN A 293 -20.12 2.46 23.68
CA GLN A 293 -21.56 2.23 23.67
C GLN A 293 -22.32 2.92 24.83
N GLY A 294 -21.62 3.72 25.66
CA GLY A 294 -22.28 4.59 26.64
C GLY A 294 -22.96 3.88 27.82
N ARG A 295 -22.64 2.60 28.08
CA ARG A 295 -23.11 1.88 29.27
C ARG A 295 -22.34 2.35 30.51
N ILE A 296 -22.84 3.41 31.15
CA ILE A 296 -22.51 3.75 32.53
C ILE A 296 -23.42 2.96 33.47
N LEU A 297 -22.97 2.82 34.73
CA LEU A 297 -23.55 2.21 35.94
C LEU A 297 -22.87 0.88 36.28
N GLY A 298 -22.48 0.61 37.53
CA GLY A 298 -22.97 1.19 38.79
C GLY A 298 -23.62 0.08 39.61
N GLU A 299 -23.34 0.01 40.91
CA GLU A 299 -23.59 -1.17 41.76
C GLU A 299 -25.07 -1.60 41.84
N GLY A 300 -25.30 -2.93 41.91
CA GLY A 300 -26.62 -3.54 42.13
C GLY A 300 -26.53 -5.05 42.39
N ASP A 301 -27.27 -5.54 43.39
CA ASP A 301 -27.19 -6.90 43.99
C ASP A 301 -27.76 -8.02 43.07
N PRO A 302 -27.31 -9.30 43.18
CA PRO A 302 -27.60 -10.32 42.17
C PRO A 302 -28.82 -11.19 42.50
N ARG A 303 -29.95 -10.98 41.79
CA ARG A 303 -30.96 -12.00 41.40
C ARG A 303 -32.11 -11.36 40.59
N THR A 304 -32.53 -12.02 39.49
CA THR A 304 -33.84 -11.90 38.79
C THR A 304 -34.27 -10.49 38.30
N LEU A 305 -34.73 -10.22 37.07
CA LEU A 305 -34.88 -10.91 35.76
C LEU A 305 -34.47 -9.87 34.67
N THR A 306 -34.59 -10.00 33.35
CA THR A 306 -35.28 -10.94 32.44
C THR A 306 -34.52 -10.99 31.09
N ASP A 307 -34.79 -11.97 30.23
CA ASP A 307 -34.22 -12.00 28.88
C ASP A 307 -34.77 -10.89 27.97
N THR A 308 -33.86 -10.06 27.44
CA THR A 308 -34.09 -9.29 26.21
C THR A 308 -32.77 -9.10 25.46
N GLN A 309 -32.13 -10.22 25.09
CA GLN A 309 -30.89 -10.20 24.32
C GLN A 309 -31.14 -9.82 22.85
N SER A 310 -30.88 -8.57 22.48
CA SER A 310 -30.48 -8.20 21.11
C SER A 310 -28.94 -8.11 21.03
N SER A 311 -28.28 -9.27 21.07
CA SER A 311 -26.83 -9.37 20.93
C SER A 311 -26.39 -9.08 19.49
N VAL A 312 -25.62 -8.00 19.27
CA VAL A 312 -24.93 -7.73 18.01
C VAL A 312 -23.44 -8.06 18.14
N GLY A 313 -23.17 -9.37 18.21
CA GLY A 313 -21.93 -9.98 17.73
C GLY A 313 -20.67 -9.63 18.50
N ASP A 314 -20.50 -10.26 19.66
CA ASP A 314 -19.21 -10.88 20.00
C ASP A 314 -19.02 -12.18 19.21
N THR A 315 -17.78 -12.67 19.15
CA THR A 315 -17.33 -13.85 18.38
C THR A 315 -17.59 -13.79 16.86
N VAL A 316 -16.52 -13.60 16.09
CA VAL A 316 -16.48 -14.13 14.72
C VAL A 316 -16.31 -15.64 14.84
N ASP A 317 -17.42 -16.31 15.06
CA ASP A 317 -17.53 -17.75 15.07
C ASP A 317 -17.21 -18.30 13.67
N CYS A 318 -15.97 -18.78 13.47
CA CYS A 318 -15.45 -19.20 12.16
C CYS A 318 -16.21 -20.36 11.48
N ASN A 319 -17.27 -20.89 12.11
CA ASN A 319 -18.09 -21.98 11.58
C ASN A 319 -19.57 -21.63 11.33
N SER A 320 -20.03 -20.39 11.53
CA SER A 320 -21.41 -20.01 11.18
C SER A 320 -21.49 -18.78 10.26
N ARG A 321 -22.37 -18.88 9.23
CA ARG A 321 -22.72 -17.86 8.22
C ARG A 321 -21.72 -17.56 7.08
N SER A 322 -20.68 -18.37 6.88
CA SER A 322 -20.16 -18.54 5.50
C SER A 322 -21.12 -19.43 4.72
N SER A 323 -21.79 -18.89 3.68
CA SER A 323 -22.46 -19.72 2.68
C SER A 323 -21.41 -20.52 1.95
N LYS A 324 -21.20 -21.78 2.38
CA LYS A 324 -20.03 -22.61 2.05
C LYS A 324 -19.49 -22.31 0.66
N ILE A 325 -18.27 -21.78 0.62
CA ILE A 325 -17.40 -21.98 -0.53
C ILE A 325 -17.28 -23.51 -0.61
N ASN A 326 -17.67 -24.08 -1.74
CA ASN A 326 -17.66 -25.52 -1.97
C ASN A 326 -16.77 -25.74 -3.18
N LEU A 327 -15.46 -25.63 -2.97
CA LEU A 327 -14.46 -25.86 -4.00
C LEU A 327 -13.67 -27.10 -3.59
N ASN A 328 -13.84 -28.18 -4.36
CA ASN A 328 -13.15 -29.44 -4.09
C ASN A 328 -11.71 -29.39 -4.63
N MET A 329 -10.87 -30.37 -4.25
CA MET A 329 -9.47 -30.37 -4.65
C MET A 329 -9.29 -30.55 -6.17
N ASP A 330 -10.16 -31.33 -6.83
CA ASP A 330 -10.07 -31.55 -8.27
C ASP A 330 -10.36 -30.26 -9.07
N GLU A 331 -11.32 -29.44 -8.63
CA GLU A 331 -11.58 -28.10 -9.15
C GLU A 331 -10.41 -27.14 -8.86
N ALA A 332 -9.76 -27.26 -7.69
CA ALA A 332 -8.57 -26.47 -7.36
C ALA A 332 -7.38 -26.79 -8.28
N GLU A 333 -7.12 -28.07 -8.54
CA GLU A 333 -6.07 -28.50 -9.50
C GLU A 333 -6.41 -28.07 -10.94
N GLN A 334 -7.68 -28.14 -11.36
CA GLN A 334 -8.11 -27.64 -12.67
C GLN A 334 -7.91 -26.13 -12.81
N LEU A 335 -8.23 -25.34 -11.78
CA LEU A 335 -8.01 -23.88 -11.78
C LEU A 335 -6.52 -23.54 -11.75
N LEU A 336 -5.70 -24.30 -11.01
CA LEU A 336 -4.25 -24.15 -11.03
C LEU A 336 -3.66 -24.49 -12.41
N LEU A 337 -4.13 -25.55 -13.06
CA LEU A 337 -3.76 -25.89 -14.43
C LEU A 337 -4.19 -24.79 -15.42
N GLN A 338 -5.39 -24.23 -15.26
CA GLN A 338 -5.84 -23.08 -16.04
C GLN A 338 -4.92 -21.86 -15.83
N PHE A 339 -4.48 -21.61 -14.60
CA PHE A 339 -3.54 -20.53 -14.29
C PHE A 339 -2.14 -20.73 -14.92
N LYS A 340 -1.64 -21.97 -14.98
CA LYS A 340 -0.39 -22.28 -15.68
C LYS A 340 -0.46 -21.87 -17.16
N HIS A 341 -1.63 -21.99 -17.80
CA HIS A 341 -1.86 -21.46 -19.16
C HIS A 341 -2.02 -19.91 -19.18
N GLN A 342 -2.65 -19.31 -18.15
CA GLN A 342 -2.76 -17.85 -18.01
C GLN A 342 -1.39 -17.16 -17.91
N ARG A 343 -0.36 -17.83 -17.37
CA ARG A 343 1.01 -17.29 -17.21
C ARG A 343 1.58 -16.63 -18.47
N ALA A 344 1.24 -17.11 -19.67
CA ALA A 344 1.66 -16.52 -20.95
C ALA A 344 1.16 -15.09 -21.22
N TYR A 345 0.25 -14.55 -20.39
CA TYR A 345 -0.21 -13.15 -20.47
C TYR A 345 0.44 -12.25 -19.39
N PHE A 346 1.01 -12.83 -18.33
CA PHE A 346 1.72 -12.09 -17.28
C PHE A 346 2.86 -12.96 -16.68
N PRO A 347 4.01 -13.07 -17.36
CA PRO A 347 5.02 -14.10 -17.08
C PRO A 347 5.88 -13.88 -15.82
N PHE A 348 5.55 -12.92 -14.96
CA PHE A 348 6.35 -12.48 -13.80
C PHE A 348 6.24 -13.35 -12.53
N ILE A 349 5.40 -14.39 -12.54
CA ILE A 349 5.27 -15.35 -11.45
C ILE A 349 5.52 -16.75 -12.00
N VAL A 350 6.49 -17.45 -11.40
CA VAL A 350 6.88 -18.81 -11.80
C VAL A 350 6.23 -19.81 -10.87
N VAL A 351 5.28 -20.59 -11.40
CA VAL A 351 4.76 -21.79 -10.75
C VAL A 351 5.29 -23.00 -11.52
N PRO A 352 6.08 -23.91 -10.92
CA PRO A 352 6.56 -25.12 -11.57
C PRO A 352 5.42 -26.05 -12.02
N GLU A 353 5.63 -26.77 -13.13
CA GLU A 353 4.62 -27.70 -13.67
C GLU A 353 4.28 -28.83 -12.68
N GLU A 354 5.28 -29.33 -11.95
CA GLU A 354 5.15 -30.35 -10.88
C GLU A 354 4.31 -29.88 -9.67
N THR A 355 4.02 -28.58 -9.54
CA THR A 355 3.34 -28.05 -8.36
C THR A 355 1.83 -28.33 -8.39
N THR A 356 1.33 -28.97 -7.32
CA THR A 356 -0.08 -29.28 -7.07
C THR A 356 -0.74 -28.24 -6.17
N ALA A 357 -2.05 -28.05 -6.29
CA ALA A 357 -2.85 -27.19 -5.43
C ALA A 357 -2.76 -27.64 -3.96
N ALA A 358 -2.71 -28.96 -3.71
CA ALA A 358 -2.48 -29.49 -2.36
C ALA A 358 -1.13 -29.07 -1.77
N SER A 359 -0.05 -29.02 -2.58
CA SER A 359 1.26 -28.53 -2.15
C SER A 359 1.22 -27.02 -1.87
N MET A 360 0.64 -26.23 -2.77
CA MET A 360 0.50 -24.78 -2.60
C MET A 360 -0.36 -24.42 -1.39
N ALA A 361 -1.39 -25.19 -1.06
CA ALA A 361 -2.23 -24.95 0.12
C ALA A 361 -1.44 -24.99 1.45
N SER A 362 -0.29 -25.67 1.47
CA SER A 362 0.60 -25.75 2.64
C SER A 362 1.77 -24.77 2.60
N SER A 363 2.30 -24.45 1.40
CA SER A 363 3.50 -23.62 1.22
C SER A 363 3.20 -22.16 0.88
N GLN A 364 2.15 -21.90 0.10
CA GLN A 364 1.78 -20.60 -0.46
C GLN A 364 0.25 -20.42 -0.51
N PRO A 365 -0.43 -20.43 0.66
CA PRO A 365 -1.89 -20.42 0.73
C PRO A 365 -2.53 -19.13 0.20
N PHE A 366 -1.85 -17.98 0.28
CA PHE A 366 -2.38 -16.71 -0.21
C PHE A 366 -2.26 -16.57 -1.73
N LEU A 367 -1.14 -16.99 -2.32
CA LEU A 367 -0.96 -17.12 -3.76
C LEU A 367 -1.96 -18.13 -4.35
N LEU A 368 -2.18 -19.27 -3.70
CA LEU A 368 -3.21 -20.21 -4.14
C LEU A 368 -4.60 -19.57 -4.10
N LEU A 369 -4.96 -18.86 -3.03
CA LEU A 369 -6.24 -18.16 -2.96
C LEU A 369 -6.38 -17.09 -4.05
N ALA A 370 -5.31 -16.36 -4.38
CA ALA A 370 -5.28 -15.43 -5.51
C ALA A 370 -5.55 -16.14 -6.85
N ILE A 371 -4.82 -17.22 -7.12
CA ILE A 371 -4.95 -18.05 -8.34
C ILE A 371 -6.39 -18.56 -8.49
N LEU A 372 -6.94 -19.20 -7.44
CA LEU A 372 -8.31 -19.71 -7.44
C LEU A 372 -9.33 -18.58 -7.68
N THR A 373 -9.09 -17.38 -7.13
CA THR A 373 -9.97 -16.22 -7.34
C THR A 373 -9.93 -15.71 -8.78
N VAL A 374 -8.74 -15.59 -9.40
CA VAL A 374 -8.62 -15.00 -10.74
C VAL A 374 -9.01 -15.97 -11.87
N SER A 375 -8.75 -17.27 -11.71
CA SER A 375 -9.07 -18.27 -12.74
C SER A 375 -10.56 -18.64 -12.78
N LEU A 376 -11.35 -18.34 -11.74
CA LEU A 376 -12.75 -18.75 -11.61
C LEU A 376 -13.76 -17.89 -12.42
N THR A 377 -13.39 -17.46 -13.62
CA THR A 377 -14.20 -16.58 -14.48
C THR A 377 -15.55 -17.19 -14.92
N ARG A 378 -15.67 -18.52 -14.92
CA ARG A 378 -16.87 -19.25 -15.34
C ARG A 378 -17.90 -19.51 -14.23
N LYS A 379 -17.63 -19.15 -12.97
CA LYS A 379 -18.59 -19.25 -11.84
C LYS A 379 -18.70 -17.91 -11.09
N PRO A 380 -19.35 -16.87 -11.63
CA PRO A 380 -19.23 -15.49 -11.14
C PRO A 380 -19.65 -15.30 -9.67
N LEU A 381 -20.71 -15.97 -9.22
CA LEU A 381 -21.15 -15.94 -7.81
C LEU A 381 -20.10 -16.55 -6.87
N LEU A 382 -19.41 -17.61 -7.28
CA LEU A 382 -18.34 -18.23 -6.49
C LEU A 382 -17.06 -17.38 -6.55
N GLN A 383 -16.77 -16.76 -7.70
CA GLN A 383 -15.68 -15.79 -7.84
C GLN A 383 -15.87 -14.58 -6.89
N LYS A 384 -17.09 -14.05 -6.77
CA LYS A 384 -17.46 -13.00 -5.80
C LYS A 384 -17.23 -13.41 -4.34
N ARG A 385 -17.50 -14.68 -3.99
CA ARG A 385 -17.20 -15.21 -2.64
C ARG A 385 -15.70 -15.39 -2.40
N LEU A 386 -14.94 -15.82 -3.41
CA LEU A 386 -13.47 -15.92 -3.32
C LEU A 386 -12.81 -14.54 -3.23
N ASP A 387 -13.27 -13.55 -4.00
CA ASP A 387 -12.85 -12.14 -3.94
C ASP A 387 -13.08 -11.55 -2.53
N GLU A 388 -14.24 -11.82 -1.92
CA GLU A 388 -14.49 -11.47 -0.52
C GLU A 388 -13.55 -12.17 0.45
N ARG A 389 -13.31 -13.47 0.29
CA ARG A 389 -12.40 -14.24 1.15
C ARG A 389 -10.96 -13.72 1.02
N PHE A 390 -10.48 -13.47 -0.20
CA PHE A 390 -9.17 -12.89 -0.48
C PHE A 390 -9.00 -11.53 0.20
N ARG A 391 -9.98 -10.62 0.03
CA ARG A 391 -9.93 -9.28 0.66
C ARG A 391 -10.06 -9.34 2.19
N ARG A 392 -10.83 -10.28 2.75
CA ARG A 392 -10.89 -10.51 4.21
C ARG A 392 -9.53 -11.00 4.73
N VAL A 393 -8.92 -12.00 4.10
CA VAL A 393 -7.60 -12.53 4.48
C VAL A 393 -6.51 -11.45 4.33
N LEU A 394 -6.53 -10.64 3.27
CA LEU A 394 -5.62 -9.51 3.11
C LEU A 394 -5.78 -8.48 4.24
N SER A 395 -7.03 -8.12 4.57
CA SER A 395 -7.33 -7.19 5.66
C SER A 395 -6.93 -7.72 7.03
N GLU A 396 -7.10 -9.02 7.26
CA GLU A 396 -6.81 -9.69 8.52
C GLU A 396 -5.30 -9.92 8.69
N ARG A 397 -4.65 -10.58 7.71
CA ARG A 397 -3.26 -11.00 7.82
C ARG A 397 -2.28 -9.88 7.53
N VAL A 398 -2.44 -9.16 6.43
CA VAL A 398 -1.48 -8.13 6.01
C VAL A 398 -1.73 -6.79 6.69
N ILE A 399 -2.97 -6.31 6.73
CA ILE A 399 -3.28 -4.98 7.31
C ILE A 399 -3.36 -5.04 8.83
N TYR A 400 -4.03 -6.04 9.39
CA TYR A 400 -4.32 -6.13 10.82
C TYR A 400 -3.20 -6.83 11.62
N TYR A 401 -2.72 -8.00 11.17
CA TYR A 401 -1.62 -8.71 11.83
C TYR A 401 -0.24 -8.26 11.33
N GLY A 402 -0.17 -7.41 10.29
CA GLY A 402 1.10 -6.91 9.75
C GLY A 402 1.98 -7.96 9.07
N GLU A 403 1.42 -9.11 8.69
CA GLU A 403 2.18 -10.20 8.06
C GLU A 403 2.73 -9.78 6.68
N LYS A 404 4.01 -10.06 6.42
CA LYS A 404 4.72 -9.75 5.18
C LYS A 404 5.49 -10.98 4.72
N SER A 405 5.31 -11.38 3.45
CA SER A 405 5.95 -12.57 2.90
C SER A 405 5.94 -12.56 1.37
N MET A 406 6.76 -13.41 0.76
CA MET A 406 6.73 -13.64 -0.70
C MET A 406 5.36 -14.18 -1.16
N ASP A 407 4.67 -14.98 -0.34
CA ASP A 407 3.31 -15.48 -0.65
C ASP A 407 2.31 -14.32 -0.78
N TYR A 408 2.35 -13.35 0.14
CA TYR A 408 1.51 -12.15 0.06
C TYR A 408 1.85 -11.26 -1.14
N VAL A 409 3.14 -11.04 -1.43
CA VAL A 409 3.60 -10.27 -2.60
C VAL A 409 3.15 -10.94 -3.92
N GLN A 410 3.40 -12.23 -4.07
CA GLN A 410 3.05 -12.97 -5.28
C GLN A 410 1.53 -13.06 -5.47
N GLY A 411 0.78 -13.36 -4.40
CA GLY A 411 -0.68 -13.41 -4.44
C GLY A 411 -1.31 -12.05 -4.74
N LEU A 412 -0.81 -10.96 -4.17
CA LEU A 412 -1.24 -9.60 -4.53
C LEU A 412 -0.95 -9.28 -5.99
N LEU A 413 0.24 -9.62 -6.49
CA LEU A 413 0.62 -9.35 -7.87
C LEU A 413 -0.26 -10.13 -8.88
N VAL A 414 -0.51 -11.42 -8.64
CA VAL A 414 -1.46 -12.23 -9.44
C VAL A 414 -2.87 -11.66 -9.38
N TYR A 415 -3.37 -11.36 -8.18
CA TYR A 415 -4.71 -10.82 -7.99
C TYR A 415 -4.90 -9.46 -8.69
N MET A 416 -3.89 -8.59 -8.71
CA MET A 416 -3.98 -7.32 -9.44
C MET A 416 -3.85 -7.50 -10.95
N ALA A 417 -3.03 -8.43 -11.43
CA ALA A 417 -2.85 -8.70 -12.87
C ALA A 417 -4.15 -9.19 -13.54
N TRP A 418 -5.00 -9.94 -12.82
CA TRP A 418 -6.31 -10.41 -13.29
C TRP A 418 -7.47 -9.97 -12.38
N ARG A 419 -7.41 -8.75 -11.84
CA ARG A 419 -8.42 -8.23 -10.90
C ARG A 419 -9.84 -8.38 -11.45
N PRO A 420 -10.80 -8.99 -10.73
CA PRO A 420 -12.19 -9.12 -11.17
C PRO A 420 -12.93 -7.78 -11.24
N LEU A 421 -12.73 -7.02 -12.33
CA LEU A 421 -13.23 -5.65 -12.48
C LEU A 421 -14.75 -5.53 -12.35
N HIS A 422 -15.50 -6.56 -12.77
CA HIS A 422 -16.96 -6.62 -12.77
C HIS A 422 -17.58 -6.73 -11.37
N ILE A 423 -16.86 -7.25 -10.38
CA ILE A 423 -17.40 -7.50 -9.03
C ILE A 423 -17.58 -6.17 -8.27
N ARG A 424 -16.65 -5.22 -8.47
CA ARG A 424 -16.62 -3.91 -7.80
C ARG A 424 -16.03 -2.83 -8.73
N PRO A 425 -16.74 -2.41 -9.79
CA PRO A 425 -16.21 -1.50 -10.82
C PRO A 425 -15.94 -0.08 -10.30
N LEU A 426 -16.70 0.37 -9.28
CA LEU A 426 -16.55 1.69 -8.66
C LEU A 426 -15.46 1.73 -7.55
N SER A 427 -14.89 0.59 -7.18
CA SER A 427 -14.00 0.51 -6.01
C SER A 427 -12.57 0.99 -6.32
N ARG A 428 -12.14 2.06 -5.65
CA ARG A 428 -10.76 2.59 -5.69
C ARG A 428 -9.70 1.69 -5.02
N GLN A 429 -10.07 0.50 -4.53
CA GLN A 429 -9.18 -0.43 -3.83
C GLN A 429 -7.99 -0.92 -4.68
N GLY A 430 -8.08 -0.86 -6.02
CA GLY A 430 -6.95 -1.21 -6.89
C GLY A 430 -5.68 -0.42 -6.57
N SER A 431 -5.80 0.91 -6.41
CA SER A 431 -4.66 1.76 -6.03
C SER A 431 -4.16 1.49 -4.61
N GLN A 432 -5.04 1.09 -3.69
CA GLN A 432 -4.66 0.73 -2.32
C GLN A 432 -3.85 -0.57 -2.30
N PHE A 433 -4.29 -1.61 -3.03
CA PHE A 433 -3.56 -2.87 -3.17
C PHE A 433 -2.22 -2.67 -3.89
N MET A 434 -2.16 -1.78 -4.88
CA MET A 434 -0.92 -1.39 -5.57
C MET A 434 0.08 -0.77 -4.58
N GLN A 435 -0.36 0.12 -3.69
CA GLN A 435 0.50 0.71 -2.67
C GLN A 435 0.94 -0.33 -1.61
N ILE A 436 0.03 -1.18 -1.13
CA ILE A 436 0.38 -2.29 -0.22
C ILE A 436 1.46 -3.19 -0.84
N LEU A 437 1.34 -3.52 -2.14
CA LEU A 437 2.34 -4.32 -2.86
C LEU A 437 3.70 -3.59 -2.95
N VAL A 438 3.72 -2.31 -3.32
CA VAL A 438 4.95 -1.50 -3.39
C VAL A 438 5.63 -1.38 -2.02
N THR A 439 4.86 -1.10 -0.96
CA THR A 439 5.37 -1.06 0.41
C THR A 439 5.92 -2.41 0.84
N MET A 440 5.23 -3.52 0.54
CA MET A 440 5.70 -4.86 0.91
C MET A 440 6.97 -5.28 0.13
N ILE A 441 7.10 -4.89 -1.14
CA ILE A 441 8.33 -5.05 -1.94
C ILE A 441 9.51 -4.28 -1.34
N SER A 442 9.24 -3.05 -0.85
CA SER A 442 10.24 -2.22 -0.16
C SER A 442 10.63 -2.80 1.20
N ASP A 443 9.66 -3.24 2.00
CA ASP A 443 9.89 -3.84 3.32
C ASP A 443 10.69 -5.15 3.24
N LEU A 444 10.45 -5.95 2.20
CA LEU A 444 11.20 -7.18 1.90
C LEU A 444 12.50 -6.92 1.12
N LYS A 445 12.83 -5.65 0.84
CA LYS A 445 14.06 -5.22 0.13
C LYS A 445 14.29 -5.89 -1.22
N LEU A 446 13.22 -6.26 -1.92
CA LEU A 446 13.33 -7.00 -3.19
C LEU A 446 13.98 -6.15 -4.30
N THR A 447 13.86 -4.83 -4.21
CA THR A 447 14.55 -3.86 -5.09
C THR A 447 16.07 -3.83 -4.89
N GLU A 448 16.57 -4.10 -3.68
CA GLU A 448 18.00 -4.21 -3.37
C GLU A 448 18.57 -5.56 -3.87
N ASN A 449 17.74 -6.61 -3.88
CA ASN A 449 18.13 -8.00 -4.18
C ASN A 449 18.04 -8.38 -5.67
N MET A 450 18.42 -7.49 -6.60
CA MET A 450 18.31 -7.74 -8.05
C MET A 450 19.15 -8.91 -8.60
N HIS A 451 19.96 -9.59 -7.77
CA HIS A 451 20.67 -10.81 -8.18
C HIS A 451 19.74 -12.04 -8.19
N ASP A 452 18.74 -12.09 -7.31
CA ASP A 452 17.70 -13.13 -7.32
C ASP A 452 16.72 -12.91 -8.48
N GLN A 453 16.34 -14.00 -9.15
CA GLN A 453 15.37 -13.97 -10.23
C GLN A 453 13.96 -13.72 -9.71
N ALA A 454 13.54 -14.36 -8.62
CA ALA A 454 12.18 -14.17 -8.11
C ALA A 454 11.94 -12.72 -7.65
N ALA A 455 12.92 -12.10 -6.98
CA ALA A 455 12.88 -10.69 -6.61
C ALA A 455 12.83 -9.75 -7.84
N ARG A 456 13.64 -9.99 -8.88
CA ARG A 456 13.60 -9.21 -10.13
C ARG A 456 12.24 -9.31 -10.81
N ASP A 457 11.77 -10.52 -11.07
CA ASP A 457 10.55 -10.77 -11.85
C ASP A 457 9.34 -10.11 -11.16
N ILE A 458 9.25 -10.21 -9.82
CA ILE A 458 8.25 -9.51 -9.00
C ILE A 458 8.34 -7.99 -9.13
N CYS A 459 9.54 -7.41 -9.03
CA CYS A 459 9.71 -5.96 -9.16
C CYS A 459 9.32 -5.48 -10.56
N LEU A 460 9.78 -6.17 -11.61
CA LEU A 460 9.41 -5.89 -13.00
C LEU A 460 7.90 -6.00 -13.22
N GLY A 461 7.25 -7.03 -12.70
CA GLY A 461 5.80 -7.22 -12.80
C GLY A 461 5.02 -6.13 -12.07
N CYS A 462 5.42 -5.80 -10.84
CA CYS A 462 4.83 -4.75 -10.03
C CYS A 462 4.93 -3.38 -10.71
N PHE A 463 6.13 -2.95 -11.10
CA PHE A 463 6.32 -1.64 -11.72
C PHE A 463 5.73 -1.57 -13.14
N SER A 464 5.71 -2.69 -13.88
CA SER A 464 4.96 -2.78 -15.14
C SER A 464 3.47 -2.56 -14.92
N LEU A 465 2.87 -3.19 -13.90
CA LEU A 465 1.45 -3.04 -13.58
C LEU A 465 1.11 -1.65 -13.04
N SER A 466 2.00 -1.05 -12.24
CA SER A 466 1.90 0.34 -11.78
C SER A 466 1.89 1.33 -12.94
N SER A 467 2.85 1.19 -13.87
CA SER A 467 2.95 1.99 -15.10
C SER A 467 1.68 1.88 -15.96
N LEU A 468 1.20 0.66 -16.21
CA LEU A 468 -0.03 0.43 -16.97
C LEU A 468 -1.24 1.16 -16.37
N LEU A 469 -1.40 1.09 -15.04
CA LEU A 469 -2.49 1.75 -14.35
C LEU A 469 -2.35 3.27 -14.47
N SER A 470 -1.18 3.84 -14.21
CA SER A 470 -0.94 5.29 -14.33
C SER A 470 -1.17 5.82 -15.75
N VAL A 471 -0.59 5.16 -16.77
CA VAL A 471 -0.80 5.48 -18.19
C VAL A 471 -2.29 5.36 -18.55
N GLY A 472 -2.96 4.30 -18.09
CA GLY A 472 -4.40 4.10 -18.27
C GLY A 472 -5.23 5.23 -17.69
N PHE A 473 -4.90 5.74 -16.51
CA PHE A 473 -5.60 6.83 -15.84
C PHE A 473 -5.16 8.25 -16.29
N ARG A 474 -4.38 8.39 -17.37
CA ARG A 474 -3.74 9.67 -17.78
C ARG A 474 -2.94 10.37 -16.67
N ARG A 475 -2.34 9.58 -15.77
CA ARG A 475 -1.52 10.07 -14.65
C ARG A 475 -0.05 9.79 -14.93
N ARG A 476 0.82 10.67 -14.42
CA ARG A 476 2.26 10.40 -14.36
C ARG A 476 2.48 9.17 -13.47
N GLY A 477 3.28 8.20 -13.93
CA GLY A 477 3.72 7.09 -13.11
C GLY A 477 4.55 7.54 -11.92
N ASP A 478 4.72 6.65 -10.95
CA ASP A 478 5.64 6.91 -9.84
C ASP A 478 7.09 7.06 -10.34
N ASP A 479 7.82 8.02 -9.77
CA ASP A 479 9.18 8.35 -10.21
C ASP A 479 10.22 7.30 -9.81
N VAL A 480 10.00 6.56 -8.72
CA VAL A 480 10.88 5.47 -8.29
C VAL A 480 10.64 4.24 -9.17
N ALA A 481 9.38 3.87 -9.37
CA ALA A 481 8.96 2.79 -10.26
C ALA A 481 9.49 2.97 -11.70
N TYR A 482 9.36 4.17 -12.26
CA TYR A 482 9.86 4.47 -13.60
C TYR A 482 11.39 4.41 -13.68
N LYS A 483 12.12 4.95 -12.69
CA LYS A 483 13.59 4.84 -12.64
C LYS A 483 14.03 3.39 -12.59
N TYR A 484 13.47 2.60 -11.69
CA TYR A 484 13.78 1.18 -11.55
C TYR A 484 13.52 0.42 -12.86
N LEU A 485 12.33 0.55 -13.44
CA LEU A 485 11.96 -0.15 -14.68
C LEU A 485 12.92 0.22 -15.83
N LYS A 486 13.32 1.49 -15.91
CA LYS A 486 14.27 1.99 -16.91
C LYS A 486 15.70 1.48 -16.66
N GLU A 487 16.15 1.44 -15.42
CA GLU A 487 17.47 0.91 -15.05
C GLU A 487 17.57 -0.59 -15.33
N ALA A 488 16.55 -1.37 -14.94
CA ALA A 488 16.46 -2.79 -15.26
C ALA A 488 16.43 -3.04 -16.78
N VAL A 489 15.67 -2.24 -17.54
CA VAL A 489 15.65 -2.34 -19.01
C VAL A 489 17.04 -2.04 -19.62
N ASN A 490 17.73 -0.99 -19.14
CA ASN A 490 19.06 -0.62 -19.61
C ASN A 490 20.15 -1.64 -19.21
N ALA A 491 20.01 -2.31 -18.06
CA ALA A 491 20.99 -3.30 -17.59
C ALA A 491 21.00 -4.55 -18.48
N ASN A 492 19.85 -5.11 -18.81
CA ASN A 492 19.76 -6.30 -19.67
C ASN A 492 20.20 -6.00 -21.11
N GLN A 493 19.97 -4.78 -21.64
CA GLN A 493 20.51 -4.37 -22.94
C GLN A 493 22.04 -4.44 -23.02
N ARG A 494 22.75 -4.22 -21.90
CA ARG A 494 24.22 -4.31 -21.86
C ARG A 494 24.74 -5.75 -21.77
N LEU A 495 23.88 -6.69 -21.40
CA LEU A 495 24.23 -8.10 -21.14
C LEU A 495 24.01 -9.01 -22.36
N ASN A 496 23.43 -8.52 -23.46
CA ASN A 496 23.18 -9.28 -24.69
C ASN A 496 22.47 -10.64 -24.45
N GLN A 497 21.57 -10.67 -23.47
CA GLN A 497 20.83 -11.88 -23.10
C GLN A 497 19.83 -12.30 -24.20
N PRO A 498 19.52 -13.60 -24.31
CA PRO A 498 18.57 -14.10 -25.29
C PRO A 498 17.14 -13.57 -25.04
N TYR A 499 16.28 -13.76 -26.04
CA TYR A 499 14.89 -13.31 -26.07
C TYR A 499 14.11 -13.75 -24.81
N ASP A 500 13.59 -12.77 -24.07
CA ASP A 500 12.74 -12.94 -22.90
C ASP A 500 11.46 -12.08 -23.03
N GLU A 501 10.32 -12.71 -22.80
CA GLU A 501 9.00 -12.10 -22.90
C GLU A 501 8.79 -11.04 -21.81
N GLN A 502 9.22 -11.30 -20.57
CA GLN A 502 9.10 -10.35 -19.45
C GLN A 502 9.81 -9.03 -19.78
N PHE A 503 11.02 -9.14 -20.33
CA PHE A 503 11.85 -7.99 -20.69
C PHE A 503 11.24 -7.10 -21.79
N GLN A 504 10.72 -7.69 -22.88
CA GLN A 504 10.05 -6.93 -23.93
C GLN A 504 8.82 -6.18 -23.39
N LEU A 505 8.11 -6.83 -22.47
CA LEU A 505 6.98 -6.28 -21.74
C LEU A 505 7.35 -5.04 -20.91
N SER A 506 8.48 -5.11 -20.19
CA SER A 506 9.02 -3.99 -19.43
C SER A 506 9.54 -2.86 -20.33
N LYS A 507 10.21 -3.18 -21.46
CA LYS A 507 10.70 -2.19 -22.45
C LYS A 507 9.55 -1.38 -23.05
N LEU A 508 8.44 -2.04 -23.40
CA LEU A 508 7.20 -1.41 -23.84
C LEU A 508 6.62 -0.45 -22.78
N HIS A 509 6.64 -0.83 -21.50
CA HIS A 509 6.10 -0.01 -20.41
C HIS A 509 6.97 1.22 -20.11
N VAL A 510 8.31 1.10 -20.20
CA VAL A 510 9.20 2.27 -20.15
C VAL A 510 8.88 3.24 -21.29
N LEU A 511 8.56 2.75 -22.50
CA LEU A 511 8.17 3.60 -23.62
C LEU A 511 6.83 4.33 -23.34
N PHE A 512 5.80 3.63 -22.87
CA PHE A 512 4.53 4.28 -22.51
C PHE A 512 4.73 5.38 -21.45
N GLU A 513 5.52 5.13 -20.40
CA GLU A 513 5.88 6.14 -19.39
C GLU A 513 6.67 7.31 -19.96
N GLU A 514 7.72 7.05 -20.76
CA GLU A 514 8.51 8.10 -21.41
C GLU A 514 7.60 9.04 -22.22
N ILE A 515 6.58 8.50 -22.90
CA ILE A 515 5.69 9.28 -23.75
C ILE A 515 4.66 10.07 -22.94
N MET A 516 4.00 9.47 -21.94
CA MET A 516 3.11 10.20 -21.02
C MET A 516 3.85 11.32 -20.29
N ARG A 517 5.09 11.08 -19.87
CA ARG A 517 5.95 12.10 -19.23
C ARG A 517 6.32 13.22 -20.19
N CYS A 518 6.69 12.90 -21.44
CA CYS A 518 6.93 13.93 -22.46
C CYS A 518 5.69 14.77 -22.75
N GLN A 519 4.49 14.17 -22.77
CA GLN A 519 3.23 14.90 -22.95
C GLN A 519 2.95 15.84 -21.77
N MET A 520 3.12 15.37 -20.51
CA MET A 520 2.90 16.20 -19.33
C MET A 520 3.96 17.31 -19.13
N GLU A 521 5.20 17.09 -19.54
CA GLU A 521 6.27 18.11 -19.49
C GLU A 521 6.11 19.18 -20.58
N CYS A 522 5.46 18.86 -21.69
CA CYS A 522 5.26 19.78 -22.81
C CYS A 522 4.02 20.67 -22.60
N SER A 523 4.26 21.87 -22.04
CA SER A 523 3.29 22.97 -22.10
C SER A 523 2.91 23.27 -23.57
N PRO A 524 1.65 23.66 -23.89
CA PRO A 524 1.19 23.88 -25.28
C PRO A 524 2.02 24.86 -26.13
N LEU A 525 2.86 25.68 -25.49
CA LEU A 525 3.69 26.70 -26.14
C LEU A 525 5.19 26.30 -26.29
N LYS A 526 5.66 25.21 -25.66
CA LYS A 526 7.09 24.84 -25.64
C LYS A 526 7.35 23.32 -25.56
N CYS A 527 7.06 22.59 -26.63
CA CYS A 527 7.62 21.25 -26.84
C CYS A 527 8.76 21.30 -27.86
N PRO A 528 10.00 20.91 -27.53
CA PRO A 528 11.08 20.84 -28.51
C PRO A 528 10.81 19.73 -29.53
N ILE A 529 10.78 20.08 -30.82
CA ILE A 529 10.51 19.14 -31.93
C ILE A 529 11.41 17.89 -31.86
N THR A 530 12.65 18.06 -31.38
CA THR A 530 13.63 16.97 -31.17
C THR A 530 13.24 15.96 -30.09
N LYS A 531 12.49 16.34 -29.04
CA LYS A 531 11.94 15.36 -28.07
C LYS A 531 10.88 14.48 -28.74
N GLN A 532 10.00 15.09 -29.53
CA GLN A 532 8.90 14.41 -30.22
C GLN A 532 9.42 13.47 -31.33
N GLN A 533 10.38 13.92 -32.14
CA GLN A 533 11.03 13.07 -33.15
C GLN A 533 11.73 11.85 -32.53
N ARG A 534 12.45 12.03 -31.42
CA ARG A 534 13.13 10.93 -30.71
C ARG A 534 12.15 9.92 -30.11
N VAL A 535 10.93 10.34 -29.77
CA VAL A 535 9.83 9.45 -29.38
C VAL A 535 9.29 8.70 -30.60
N GLU A 536 9.02 9.39 -31.71
CA GLU A 536 8.54 8.79 -32.97
C GLU A 536 9.55 7.74 -33.51
N GLU A 537 10.86 8.02 -33.49
CA GLU A 537 11.94 7.10 -33.87
C GLU A 537 12.01 5.86 -32.96
N LYS A 538 11.93 6.05 -31.64
CA LYS A 538 11.88 4.94 -30.67
C LYS A 538 10.65 4.07 -30.86
N MET A 539 9.49 4.69 -31.12
CA MET A 539 8.25 3.97 -31.38
C MET A 539 8.36 3.10 -32.63
N GLU A 540 8.93 3.61 -33.73
CA GLU A 540 9.08 2.82 -34.96
C GLU A 540 10.11 1.67 -34.78
N SER A 541 11.22 1.93 -34.08
CA SER A 541 12.18 0.89 -33.69
C SER A 541 11.54 -0.21 -32.85
N LEU A 542 10.77 0.13 -31.82
CA LEU A 542 10.07 -0.85 -30.99
C LEU A 542 8.93 -1.54 -31.74
N ARG A 543 8.23 -0.85 -32.65
CA ARG A 543 7.20 -1.43 -33.52
C ARG A 543 7.76 -2.54 -34.40
N LEU A 544 8.96 -2.35 -34.97
CA LEU A 544 9.64 -3.38 -35.76
C LEU A 544 10.10 -4.56 -34.90
N GLU A 545 10.59 -4.34 -33.68
CA GLU A 545 10.93 -5.43 -32.76
C GLU A 545 9.69 -6.20 -32.25
N LEU A 546 8.60 -5.48 -31.95
CA LEU A 546 7.36 -6.03 -31.41
C LEU A 546 6.42 -6.60 -32.48
N GLN A 547 6.71 -6.44 -33.78
CA GLN A 547 5.97 -7.15 -34.85
C GLN A 547 6.03 -8.68 -34.70
N ILE A 548 7.03 -9.21 -33.98
CA ILE A 548 7.16 -10.62 -33.62
C ILE A 548 6.16 -11.01 -32.50
N PHE A 549 5.75 -10.05 -31.67
CA PHE A 549 4.70 -10.21 -30.66
C PHE A 549 3.34 -9.82 -31.26
N GLU A 550 2.59 -10.79 -31.79
CA GLU A 550 1.27 -10.52 -32.39
C GLU A 550 0.30 -9.77 -31.45
N ARG A 551 0.50 -9.90 -30.12
CA ARG A 551 -0.39 -9.40 -29.07
C ARG A 551 -0.34 -7.89 -28.80
N VAL A 552 0.70 -7.16 -29.23
CA VAL A 552 0.86 -5.72 -28.91
C VAL A 552 1.02 -4.87 -30.17
N ARG A 553 -0.10 -4.50 -30.78
CA ARG A 553 -0.13 -3.44 -31.81
C ARG A 553 -0.32 -2.08 -31.16
N ILE A 554 0.71 -1.22 -31.24
CA ILE A 554 0.75 0.12 -30.63
C ILE A 554 -0.10 1.12 -31.44
N ALA A 555 -1.41 0.89 -31.50
CA ALA A 555 -2.31 1.68 -32.34
C ALA A 555 -2.53 3.13 -31.85
N LEU A 556 -2.24 3.41 -30.58
CA LEU A 556 -2.78 4.60 -29.90
C LEU A 556 -1.92 5.86 -29.95
N LEU A 557 -0.60 5.68 -29.92
CA LEU A 557 0.30 6.74 -29.46
C LEU A 557 0.56 7.85 -30.50
N PRO A 558 0.60 7.60 -31.83
CA PRO A 558 0.84 8.67 -32.80
C PRO A 558 -0.22 9.79 -32.76
N PHE A 559 -1.47 9.46 -32.42
CA PHE A 559 -2.57 10.43 -32.38
C PHE A 559 -2.63 11.19 -31.04
N ARG A 560 -2.43 10.51 -29.91
CA ARG A 560 -2.47 11.14 -28.57
C ARG A 560 -1.30 12.08 -28.26
N ILE A 561 -0.20 12.03 -29.02
CA ILE A 561 0.92 12.98 -28.91
C ILE A 561 0.55 14.39 -29.43
N LEU A 562 -0.59 14.54 -30.12
CA LEU A 562 -1.06 15.82 -30.65
C LEU A 562 -2.16 16.42 -29.76
N ASP A 563 -1.81 17.32 -28.82
CA ASP A 563 -2.79 18.23 -28.20
C ASP A 563 -3.40 19.09 -29.34
N PRO A 564 -4.73 19.10 -29.54
CA PRO A 564 -5.36 19.83 -30.64
C PRO A 564 -5.33 21.37 -30.48
N ARG A 565 -4.58 21.92 -29.51
CA ARG A 565 -4.49 23.36 -29.23
C ARG A 565 -3.15 24.01 -29.60
N PRO A 566 -2.77 24.06 -30.88
CA PRO A 566 -2.00 25.18 -31.40
C PRO A 566 -2.96 26.24 -31.95
N SER A 567 -2.76 27.50 -31.54
CA SER A 567 -3.32 28.68 -32.21
C SER A 567 -2.72 28.93 -33.61
N SER A 568 -1.92 28.00 -34.11
CA SER A 568 -1.42 27.89 -35.48
C SER A 568 -1.80 26.53 -36.07
N ILE A 569 -2.63 26.54 -37.11
CA ILE A 569 -3.10 25.34 -37.83
C ILE A 569 -1.88 24.51 -38.28
N PRO A 570 -1.71 23.25 -37.82
CA PRO A 570 -0.70 22.35 -38.37
C PRO A 570 -1.04 22.06 -39.84
N ASN A 571 -0.02 21.80 -40.68
CA ASN A 571 -0.24 21.49 -42.08
C ASN A 571 -1.28 20.36 -42.24
N LEU A 572 -2.43 20.69 -42.83
CA LEU A 572 -3.68 19.95 -42.65
C LEU A 572 -3.62 18.54 -43.26
N ASP A 573 -2.93 18.40 -44.39
CA ASP A 573 -2.71 17.11 -45.05
C ASP A 573 -1.95 16.14 -44.13
N ARG A 574 -0.90 16.64 -43.46
CA ARG A 574 -0.10 15.86 -42.49
C ARG A 574 -0.92 15.44 -41.25
N PHE A 575 -2.01 16.13 -40.94
CA PHE A 575 -2.94 15.74 -39.87
C PHE A 575 -3.88 14.63 -40.35
N VAL A 576 -4.41 14.73 -41.58
CA VAL A 576 -5.21 13.67 -42.22
C VAL A 576 -4.39 12.38 -42.38
N ASP A 577 -3.13 12.47 -42.82
CA ASP A 577 -2.21 11.33 -42.94
C ASP A 577 -1.99 10.62 -41.60
N ARG A 578 -1.78 11.38 -40.52
CA ARG A 578 -1.60 10.85 -39.16
C ARG A 578 -2.87 10.21 -38.62
N GLY A 579 -4.04 10.82 -38.85
CA GLY A 579 -5.34 10.25 -38.54
C GLY A 579 -5.57 8.92 -39.28
N THR A 580 -5.24 8.88 -40.58
CA THR A 580 -5.40 7.69 -41.44
C THR A 580 -4.47 6.55 -41.01
N SER A 581 -3.22 6.86 -40.66
CA SER A 581 -2.28 5.89 -40.10
C SER A 581 -2.81 5.31 -38.77
N CYS A 582 -3.23 6.15 -37.84
CA CYS A 582 -3.81 5.71 -36.57
C CYS A 582 -5.08 4.86 -36.76
N ALA A 583 -6.01 5.27 -37.62
CA ALA A 583 -7.21 4.50 -37.95
C ALA A 583 -6.88 3.13 -38.58
N THR A 584 -5.81 3.04 -39.38
CA THR A 584 -5.31 1.77 -39.94
C THR A 584 -4.78 0.84 -38.86
N GLU A 585 -4.07 1.36 -37.87
CA GLU A 585 -3.58 0.58 -36.73
C GLU A 585 -4.71 0.15 -35.78
N ILE A 586 -5.68 1.04 -35.51
CA ILE A 586 -6.89 0.74 -34.72
C ILE A 586 -7.65 -0.40 -35.39
N ARG A 587 -7.89 -0.32 -36.71
CA ARG A 587 -8.47 -1.40 -37.51
C ARG A 587 -7.66 -2.69 -37.38
N SER A 588 -6.35 -2.62 -37.55
CA SER A 588 -5.44 -3.76 -37.46
C SER A 588 -5.40 -4.39 -36.05
N PHE A 589 -5.68 -3.63 -35.00
CA PHE A 589 -5.87 -4.13 -33.64
C PHE A 589 -7.21 -4.86 -33.51
N PHE A 590 -8.34 -4.29 -33.98
CA PHE A 590 -9.64 -4.95 -33.89
C PHE A 590 -9.71 -6.23 -34.74
N GLU A 591 -9.15 -6.22 -35.95
CA GLU A 591 -9.02 -7.43 -36.78
C GLU A 591 -8.24 -8.52 -36.05
N TYR A 592 -7.08 -8.19 -35.46
CA TYR A 592 -6.30 -9.15 -34.66
C TYR A 592 -7.07 -9.64 -33.42
N PHE A 593 -7.62 -8.72 -32.63
CA PHE A 593 -8.34 -9.03 -31.39
C PHE A 593 -9.54 -9.94 -31.66
N LEU A 594 -10.27 -9.72 -32.77
CA LEU A 594 -11.38 -10.57 -33.19
C LEU A 594 -10.90 -11.89 -33.86
N CYS A 595 -9.68 -11.99 -34.35
CA CYS A 595 -9.10 -13.28 -34.77
C CYS A 595 -8.71 -14.18 -33.58
N ILE A 596 -8.50 -13.63 -32.37
CA ILE A 596 -8.21 -14.45 -31.19
C ILE A 596 -9.39 -15.40 -30.90
N PRO A 597 -9.15 -16.71 -30.68
CA PRO A 597 -10.20 -17.67 -30.34
C PRO A 597 -10.97 -17.27 -29.05
N PRO A 598 -12.30 -17.42 -29.01
CA PRO A 598 -13.10 -16.95 -27.87
C PRO A 598 -12.73 -17.59 -26.53
N ASP A 599 -12.25 -18.84 -26.53
CA ASP A 599 -11.76 -19.55 -25.34
C ASP A 599 -10.56 -18.86 -24.67
N GLN A 600 -9.69 -18.19 -25.43
CA GLN A 600 -8.49 -17.51 -24.91
C GLN A 600 -8.81 -16.23 -24.12
N TYR A 601 -10.01 -15.66 -24.29
CA TYR A 601 -10.43 -14.42 -23.60
C TYR A 601 -10.54 -14.61 -22.08
N ILE A 602 -10.58 -15.85 -21.57
CA ILE A 602 -10.57 -16.15 -20.13
C ILE A 602 -9.18 -15.98 -19.50
N PHE A 603 -8.14 -15.79 -20.32
CA PHE A 603 -6.76 -15.60 -19.89
C PHE A 603 -6.30 -14.14 -19.92
N PHE A 604 -7.13 -13.24 -20.47
CA PHE A 604 -6.81 -11.81 -20.61
C PHE A 604 -6.65 -11.13 -19.24
N THR A 605 -5.50 -10.49 -19.06
CA THR A 605 -5.15 -9.68 -17.90
C THR A 605 -5.88 -8.35 -17.92
N VAL A 606 -5.84 -7.62 -16.79
CA VAL A 606 -6.25 -6.21 -16.73
C VAL A 606 -5.59 -5.38 -17.83
N ARG A 607 -4.39 -5.74 -18.31
CA ARG A 607 -3.73 -5.05 -19.44
C ARG A 607 -4.45 -5.23 -20.75
N ASP A 608 -4.80 -6.46 -21.11
CA ASP A 608 -5.45 -6.74 -22.40
C ASP A 608 -6.80 -6.00 -22.48
N TRP A 609 -7.50 -5.95 -21.34
CA TRP A 609 -8.69 -5.14 -21.14
C TRP A 609 -8.40 -3.62 -21.18
N CYS A 610 -7.36 -3.11 -20.50
CA CYS A 610 -6.92 -1.70 -20.63
C CYS A 610 -6.65 -1.35 -22.09
N GLN A 611 -5.95 -2.21 -22.83
CA GLN A 611 -5.55 -1.94 -24.21
C GLN A 611 -6.76 -1.86 -25.13
N LEU A 612 -7.74 -2.77 -24.99
CA LEU A 612 -9.02 -2.69 -25.70
C LEU A 612 -9.75 -1.36 -25.42
N ILE A 613 -9.85 -0.98 -24.14
CA ILE A 613 -10.52 0.24 -23.68
C ILE A 613 -9.85 1.49 -24.27
N LEU A 614 -8.52 1.54 -24.18
CA LEU A 614 -7.72 2.63 -24.72
C LEU A 614 -7.89 2.72 -26.25
N THR A 615 -7.91 1.59 -26.98
CA THR A 615 -8.16 1.56 -28.44
C THR A 615 -9.55 2.08 -28.80
N ILE A 616 -10.61 1.71 -28.07
CA ILE A 616 -11.97 2.26 -28.26
C ILE A 616 -11.97 3.78 -28.01
N SER A 617 -11.28 4.22 -26.96
CA SER A 617 -11.16 5.63 -26.57
C SER A 617 -10.50 6.47 -27.67
N ALA A 618 -9.35 6.04 -28.22
CA ALA A 618 -8.71 6.77 -29.32
C ALA A 618 -9.48 6.70 -30.64
N ALA A 619 -10.20 5.61 -30.90
CA ALA A 619 -11.13 5.56 -32.03
C ALA A 619 -12.29 6.55 -31.86
N SER A 620 -12.78 6.75 -30.64
CA SER A 620 -13.77 7.77 -30.31
C SER A 620 -13.20 9.18 -30.48
N ASP A 621 -11.97 9.42 -30.01
CA ASP A 621 -11.25 10.67 -30.23
C ASP A 621 -11.23 11.00 -31.74
N ILE A 622 -10.80 10.08 -32.61
CA ILE A 622 -10.79 10.30 -34.07
C ILE A 622 -12.21 10.52 -34.64
N CYS A 623 -13.19 9.70 -34.25
CA CYS A 623 -14.54 9.72 -34.83
C CYS A 623 -15.38 10.94 -34.43
N PHE A 624 -15.05 11.62 -33.32
CA PHE A 624 -15.85 12.71 -32.76
C PHE A 624 -15.09 14.03 -32.55
N LEU A 625 -13.78 14.10 -32.83
CA LEU A 625 -13.01 15.35 -32.76
C LEU A 625 -13.56 16.40 -33.72
N SER A 626 -13.94 17.57 -33.19
CA SER A 626 -14.49 18.69 -33.95
C SER A 626 -13.62 19.94 -33.81
N PHE A 627 -13.55 20.75 -34.87
CA PHE A 627 -12.81 22.01 -34.91
C PHE A 627 -13.65 23.11 -35.55
N ALA A 628 -13.41 24.37 -35.14
CA ALA A 628 -14.10 25.55 -35.66
C ALA A 628 -13.95 25.76 -37.19
N SER A 629 -12.96 25.13 -37.82
CA SER A 629 -12.75 25.14 -39.29
C SER A 629 -12.36 23.75 -39.81
N MET A 630 -13.30 22.80 -39.83
CA MET A 630 -13.05 21.47 -40.40
C MET A 630 -13.02 21.47 -41.92
N SER A 631 -12.04 20.78 -42.51
CA SER A 631 -11.98 20.51 -43.95
C SER A 631 -12.98 19.42 -44.35
N PRO A 632 -13.62 19.51 -45.54
CA PRO A 632 -14.45 18.44 -46.09
C PRO A 632 -13.76 17.08 -46.15
N ILE A 633 -12.43 17.05 -46.33
CA ILE A 633 -11.64 15.82 -46.39
C ILE A 633 -11.63 15.10 -45.03
N TRP A 634 -11.52 15.87 -43.93
CA TRP A 634 -11.57 15.31 -42.58
C TRP A 634 -12.97 14.79 -42.22
N ILE A 635 -14.03 15.48 -42.66
CA ILE A 635 -15.42 15.05 -42.47
C ILE A 635 -15.67 13.69 -43.15
N ASP A 636 -15.29 13.54 -44.42
CA ASP A 636 -15.44 12.28 -45.17
C ASP A 636 -14.61 11.14 -44.54
N PHE A 637 -13.38 11.43 -44.12
CA PHE A 637 -12.54 10.49 -43.37
C PHE A 637 -13.19 10.05 -42.04
N GLN A 638 -13.76 10.97 -41.27
CA GLN A 638 -14.44 10.65 -40.01
C GLN A 638 -15.70 9.80 -40.22
N ILE A 639 -16.51 10.10 -41.24
CA ILE A 639 -17.72 9.31 -41.56
C ILE A 639 -17.34 7.87 -41.93
N LYS A 640 -16.30 7.69 -42.75
CA LYS A 640 -15.76 6.37 -43.12
C LYS A 640 -15.15 5.62 -41.93
N THR A 641 -14.43 6.32 -41.06
CA THR A 641 -13.84 5.72 -39.85
C THR A 641 -14.92 5.31 -38.85
N ARG A 642 -15.94 6.15 -38.63
CA ARG A 642 -17.07 5.89 -37.74
C ARG A 642 -17.91 4.70 -38.19
N SER A 643 -18.20 4.57 -39.49
CA SER A 643 -18.95 3.41 -40.02
C SER A 643 -18.14 2.11 -39.97
N GLY A 644 -16.82 2.16 -40.24
CA GLY A 644 -15.94 1.00 -40.05
C GLY A 644 -15.84 0.57 -38.57
N MET A 645 -15.75 1.54 -37.65
CA MET A 645 -15.72 1.28 -36.20
C MET A 645 -17.01 0.66 -35.67
N LEU A 646 -18.18 1.06 -36.19
CA LEU A 646 -19.47 0.49 -35.81
C LEU A 646 -19.47 -1.04 -35.94
N ILE A 647 -19.01 -1.56 -37.08
CA ILE A 647 -18.93 -3.01 -37.37
C ILE A 647 -18.07 -3.74 -36.34
N TYR A 648 -16.94 -3.15 -35.92
CA TYR A 648 -16.07 -3.74 -34.90
C TYR A 648 -16.71 -3.73 -33.52
N LEU A 649 -17.41 -2.65 -33.14
CA LEU A 649 -18.11 -2.56 -31.85
C LEU A 649 -19.31 -3.52 -31.78
N GLU A 650 -20.09 -3.67 -32.86
CA GLU A 650 -21.17 -4.67 -32.96
C GLU A 650 -20.63 -6.10 -32.86
N SER A 651 -19.57 -6.42 -33.62
CA SER A 651 -18.91 -7.73 -33.59
C SER A 651 -18.37 -8.06 -32.20
N LEU A 652 -17.87 -7.05 -31.49
CA LEU A 652 -17.35 -7.18 -30.14
C LEU A 652 -18.47 -7.34 -29.10
N SER A 653 -19.55 -6.54 -29.14
CA SER A 653 -20.70 -6.72 -28.25
C SER A 653 -21.34 -8.10 -28.42
N HIS A 654 -21.56 -8.53 -29.67
CA HIS A 654 -22.06 -9.88 -29.96
C HIS A 654 -21.14 -10.98 -29.40
N ARG A 655 -19.82 -10.81 -29.50
CA ARG A 655 -18.84 -11.75 -28.92
C ARG A 655 -18.89 -11.76 -27.39
N MET A 656 -18.94 -10.60 -26.74
CA MET A 656 -19.06 -10.51 -25.28
C MET A 656 -20.35 -11.16 -24.78
N SER A 657 -21.47 -10.94 -25.49
CA SER A 657 -22.76 -11.59 -25.21
C SER A 657 -22.72 -13.11 -25.37
N ARG A 658 -21.85 -13.66 -26.24
CA ARG A 658 -21.66 -15.11 -26.41
C ARG A 658 -20.65 -15.72 -25.42
N LEU A 659 -19.74 -14.91 -24.89
CA LEU A 659 -18.74 -15.35 -23.92
C LEU A 659 -19.26 -15.35 -22.49
N SER A 660 -20.18 -14.44 -22.19
CA SER A 660 -20.85 -14.36 -20.89
C SER A 660 -21.62 -15.64 -20.56
N VAL A 661 -21.52 -16.05 -19.30
CA VAL A 661 -22.28 -17.15 -18.69
C VAL A 661 -23.41 -16.66 -17.79
N THR A 662 -23.39 -15.37 -17.43
CA THR A 662 -24.44 -14.69 -16.65
C THR A 662 -25.77 -14.68 -17.40
N LYS A 663 -26.86 -15.01 -16.69
CA LYS A 663 -28.23 -14.72 -17.10
C LYS A 663 -28.76 -13.47 -16.41
N ALA A 664 -29.83 -12.88 -16.95
CA ALA A 664 -30.49 -11.72 -16.35
C ALA A 664 -30.85 -11.98 -14.87
N GLY A 665 -30.40 -11.10 -13.97
CA GLY A 665 -30.59 -11.19 -12.52
C GLY A 665 -29.55 -12.05 -11.77
N GLU A 666 -28.65 -12.75 -12.46
CA GLU A 666 -27.52 -13.45 -11.82
C GLU A 666 -26.32 -12.49 -11.63
N THR A 667 -25.34 -12.87 -10.80
CA THR A 667 -24.10 -12.09 -10.62
C THR A 667 -23.41 -11.89 -11.98
N PRO A 668 -23.15 -10.64 -12.41
CA PRO A 668 -22.59 -10.37 -13.72
C PRO A 668 -21.11 -10.74 -13.81
N ASP A 669 -20.72 -11.41 -14.89
CA ASP A 669 -19.33 -11.69 -15.24
C ASP A 669 -18.66 -10.51 -15.98
N VAL A 670 -17.36 -10.67 -16.28
CA VAL A 670 -16.58 -9.65 -17.00
C VAL A 670 -17.13 -9.36 -18.40
N TYR A 671 -17.59 -10.38 -19.13
CA TYR A 671 -18.11 -10.20 -20.49
C TYR A 671 -19.48 -9.53 -20.48
N TYR A 672 -20.33 -9.81 -19.49
CA TYR A 672 -21.62 -9.12 -19.32
C TYR A 672 -21.41 -7.61 -19.08
N MET A 673 -20.46 -7.26 -18.20
CA MET A 673 -20.05 -5.87 -18.00
C MET A 673 -19.54 -5.22 -19.29
N PHE A 674 -18.61 -5.88 -20.00
CA PHE A 674 -18.05 -5.33 -21.25
C PHE A 674 -19.12 -5.18 -22.35
N LYS A 675 -20.06 -6.13 -22.48
CA LYS A 675 -21.24 -6.02 -23.35
C LYS A 675 -22.05 -4.76 -23.00
N SER A 676 -22.46 -4.60 -21.74
CA SER A 676 -23.30 -3.47 -21.34
C SER A 676 -22.64 -2.11 -21.57
N VAL A 677 -21.32 -1.98 -21.37
CA VAL A 677 -20.61 -0.73 -21.71
C VAL A 677 -20.52 -0.55 -23.24
N LEU A 678 -20.26 -1.61 -24.00
CA LEU A 678 -20.23 -1.56 -25.47
C LEU A 678 -21.56 -1.18 -26.08
N ASP A 679 -22.69 -1.66 -25.54
CA ASP A 679 -24.03 -1.31 -26.02
C ASP A 679 -24.31 0.20 -25.87
N ILE A 680 -23.87 0.81 -24.76
CA ILE A 680 -23.98 2.26 -24.56
C ILE A 680 -23.06 2.99 -25.55
N VAL A 681 -21.80 2.56 -25.73
CA VAL A 681 -20.88 3.18 -26.70
C VAL A 681 -21.43 3.07 -28.12
N LEU A 682 -21.99 1.92 -28.50
CA LEU A 682 -22.57 1.66 -29.81
C LEU A 682 -23.67 2.68 -30.17
N SER A 683 -24.54 3.03 -29.20
CA SER A 683 -25.57 4.05 -29.39
C SER A 683 -25.02 5.44 -29.79
N THR A 684 -23.77 5.74 -29.40
CA THR A 684 -23.11 7.00 -29.79
C THR A 684 -22.55 6.98 -31.22
N TYR A 685 -22.30 5.78 -31.75
CA TYR A 685 -21.78 5.56 -33.11
C TYR A 685 -22.90 5.42 -34.14
N THR A 686 -24.07 4.88 -33.79
CA THR A 686 -25.22 4.78 -34.70
C THR A 686 -25.62 6.16 -35.27
N PRO A 687 -26.04 6.26 -36.54
CA PRO A 687 -26.58 7.51 -37.08
C PRO A 687 -27.88 7.88 -36.36
N THR A 688 -28.00 9.11 -35.88
CA THR A 688 -29.27 9.62 -35.35
C THR A 688 -30.30 9.71 -36.47
N SER A 689 -31.28 8.80 -36.45
CA SER A 689 -32.37 8.78 -37.41
C SER A 689 -33.36 9.92 -37.15
N GLY A 690 -33.11 11.06 -37.78
CA GLY A 690 -34.05 12.17 -37.88
C GLY A 690 -33.72 13.37 -37.01
N ASP A 691 -33.10 14.39 -37.63
CA ASP A 691 -33.46 15.78 -37.37
C ASP A 691 -33.34 16.58 -38.68
N SER A 692 -34.30 16.32 -39.58
CA SER A 692 -34.39 16.98 -40.89
C SER A 692 -35.30 18.21 -40.83
N SER A 693 -34.93 19.18 -40.00
CA SER A 693 -35.47 20.55 -39.97
C SER A 693 -34.52 21.44 -39.16
N SER A 694 -34.08 22.63 -39.58
CA SER A 694 -34.50 23.43 -40.74
C SER A 694 -33.34 24.27 -41.30
N LEU A 695 -33.02 24.08 -42.59
CA LEU A 695 -32.25 25.03 -43.39
C LEU A 695 -33.14 26.23 -43.74
N THR A 696 -33.18 27.25 -42.87
CA THR A 696 -33.81 28.55 -43.18
C THR A 696 -32.89 29.71 -42.80
N THR A 697 -32.23 30.21 -43.83
CA THR A 697 -31.71 31.58 -44.01
C THR A 697 -32.16 32.63 -42.98
N THR A 698 -31.21 33.25 -42.27
CA THR A 698 -31.42 34.51 -41.56
C THR A 698 -30.79 35.68 -42.31
N SER A 699 -31.62 36.45 -43.02
CA SER A 699 -31.28 37.80 -43.48
C SER A 699 -31.78 38.84 -42.49
N SER A 700 -30.84 39.62 -41.93
CA SER A 700 -30.98 41.04 -41.52
C SER A 700 -32.10 41.52 -40.57
N ARG A 701 -31.64 42.31 -39.57
CA ARG A 701 -32.25 43.52 -38.96
C ARG A 701 -33.23 43.42 -37.77
N GLU A 702 -32.70 43.91 -36.63
CA GLU A 702 -33.18 45.06 -35.82
C GLU A 702 -34.54 45.06 -35.07
N ASN A 703 -34.42 45.43 -33.78
CA ASN A 703 -35.32 46.25 -32.95
C ASN A 703 -36.56 45.66 -32.22
N ALA A 704 -36.36 45.52 -30.89
CA ALA A 704 -37.03 46.32 -29.83
C ALA A 704 -38.19 45.74 -28.97
N SER A 705 -38.14 46.17 -27.70
CA SER A 705 -39.20 46.32 -26.67
C SER A 705 -39.68 45.14 -25.81
N LEU A 706 -39.09 45.06 -24.60
CA LEU A 706 -39.72 45.00 -23.27
C LEU A 706 -41.16 44.46 -23.11
N ARG A 707 -41.30 43.44 -22.24
CA ARG A 707 -42.25 43.43 -21.10
C ARG A 707 -41.83 42.40 -20.04
N GLU A 708 -41.93 42.80 -18.77
CA GLU A 708 -41.66 41.96 -17.59
C GLU A 708 -42.94 41.25 -17.12
N GLU A 709 -42.78 40.04 -16.58
CA GLU A 709 -43.70 39.37 -15.64
C GLU A 709 -42.82 38.51 -14.70
N PRO A 710 -42.93 38.61 -13.36
CA PRO A 710 -41.96 38.01 -12.44
C PRO A 710 -42.41 36.68 -11.82
N GLY A 711 -41.43 35.85 -11.44
CA GLY A 711 -41.57 34.93 -10.31
C GLY A 711 -41.92 33.46 -10.62
N ARG A 712 -40.90 32.67 -10.92
CA ARG A 712 -40.82 31.27 -10.44
C ARG A 712 -39.36 30.84 -10.31
N ASP A 713 -38.91 30.65 -9.08
CA ASP A 713 -37.58 30.11 -8.80
C ASP A 713 -37.47 28.68 -9.35
N VAL A 714 -36.70 28.52 -10.42
CA VAL A 714 -36.15 27.24 -10.83
C VAL A 714 -34.65 27.32 -10.57
N ALA A 715 -34.18 26.50 -9.63
CA ALA A 715 -32.78 26.47 -9.23
C ALA A 715 -31.87 26.30 -10.45
N ALA A 716 -30.74 27.02 -10.44
CA ALA A 716 -29.80 27.00 -11.55
C ALA A 716 -29.32 25.57 -11.84
N ILE A 717 -29.74 25.03 -12.98
CA ILE A 717 -29.14 23.81 -13.54
C ILE A 717 -27.71 24.19 -13.93
N SER A 718 -26.76 23.78 -13.10
CA SER A 718 -25.34 23.95 -13.39
C SER A 718 -25.01 23.21 -14.68
N SER A 719 -24.37 23.91 -15.62
CA SER A 719 -23.92 23.35 -16.88
C SER A 719 -22.81 22.31 -16.65
N THR A 720 -23.19 21.04 -16.49
CA THR A 720 -22.24 19.92 -16.49
C THR A 720 -21.72 19.70 -17.91
N PRO A 721 -20.39 19.61 -18.12
CA PRO A 721 -19.84 19.35 -19.45
C PRO A 721 -20.25 17.95 -19.92
N SER A 722 -20.78 17.85 -21.14
CA SER A 722 -21.41 16.62 -21.66
C SER A 722 -20.37 15.61 -22.15
N THR A 723 -19.81 14.86 -21.20
CA THR A 723 -18.95 13.71 -21.51
C THR A 723 -19.78 12.52 -22.01
N ARG A 724 -19.24 11.81 -23.02
CA ARG A 724 -19.85 10.61 -23.60
C ARG A 724 -19.50 9.32 -22.83
N CYS A 725 -18.69 9.40 -21.77
CA CYS A 725 -18.33 8.25 -20.98
C CYS A 725 -19.53 7.75 -20.14
N PRO A 726 -19.96 6.47 -20.28
CA PRO A 726 -21.13 5.94 -19.56
C PRO A 726 -21.03 6.02 -18.04
N MET A 727 -19.80 6.04 -17.50
CA MET A 727 -19.54 6.16 -16.06
C MET A 727 -19.68 7.58 -15.55
N VAL A 728 -19.33 8.58 -16.36
CA VAL A 728 -19.26 10.00 -15.93
C VAL A 728 -20.56 10.74 -16.21
N ASN A 729 -21.29 10.34 -17.26
CA ASN A 729 -22.66 10.84 -17.52
C ASN A 729 -23.76 10.04 -16.80
N GLY A 730 -23.40 9.02 -16.03
CA GLY A 730 -24.33 8.22 -15.21
C GLY A 730 -25.15 7.16 -15.95
N SER A 731 -25.16 7.13 -17.29
CA SER A 731 -25.97 6.19 -18.09
C SER A 731 -25.69 4.71 -17.81
N ILE A 732 -24.51 4.36 -17.27
CA ILE A 732 -24.23 2.99 -16.80
C ILE A 732 -25.24 2.51 -15.74
N ARG A 733 -25.85 3.42 -14.96
CA ARG A 733 -26.86 3.08 -13.93
C ARG A 733 -28.18 2.58 -14.52
N GLU A 734 -28.42 2.83 -15.80
CA GLU A 734 -29.60 2.39 -16.55
C GLU A 734 -29.35 1.08 -17.31
N SER A 735 -28.14 0.52 -17.22
CA SER A 735 -27.74 -0.71 -17.92
C SER A 735 -28.20 -1.99 -17.19
N GLU A 736 -28.45 -3.05 -17.97
CA GLU A 736 -28.79 -4.37 -17.42
C GLU A 736 -27.73 -4.90 -16.44
N PHE A 737 -26.45 -4.56 -16.64
CA PHE A 737 -25.35 -4.89 -15.74
C PHE A 737 -25.53 -4.29 -14.34
N TRP A 738 -25.98 -3.04 -14.25
CA TRP A 738 -26.17 -2.37 -12.97
C TRP A 738 -27.37 -2.94 -12.21
N GLU A 739 -28.45 -3.27 -12.90
CA GLU A 739 -29.60 -3.96 -12.31
C GLU A 739 -29.27 -5.40 -11.87
N ALA A 740 -28.53 -6.17 -12.69
CA ALA A 740 -28.04 -7.49 -12.31
C ALA A 740 -27.10 -7.44 -11.09
N MET A 741 -26.27 -6.39 -10.98
CA MET A 741 -25.42 -6.17 -9.80
C MET A 741 -26.25 -5.87 -8.56
N LYS A 742 -27.18 -4.90 -8.60
CA LYS A 742 -28.09 -4.58 -7.50
C LYS A 742 -28.84 -5.83 -7.03
N GLN A 743 -29.43 -6.58 -7.96
CA GLN A 743 -30.17 -7.80 -7.64
C GLN A 743 -29.25 -8.87 -7.02
N SER A 744 -28.01 -9.01 -7.50
CA SER A 744 -27.02 -9.91 -6.90
C SER A 744 -26.56 -9.49 -5.50
N ASP A 745 -26.50 -8.19 -5.17
CA ASP A 745 -26.18 -7.70 -3.83
C ASP A 745 -27.40 -7.83 -2.89
N LEU A 746 -28.59 -7.44 -3.35
CA LEU A 746 -29.86 -7.66 -2.63
C LEU A 746 -30.14 -9.14 -2.35
N TYR A 747 -29.71 -10.06 -3.22
CA TYR A 747 -29.83 -11.52 -2.97
C TYR A 747 -28.90 -12.00 -1.85
N LEU A 748 -27.78 -11.30 -1.60
CA LEU A 748 -26.90 -11.57 -0.47
C LEU A 748 -27.42 -10.94 0.83
N GLU A 749 -28.05 -9.77 0.76
CA GLU A 749 -28.70 -9.11 1.91
C GLU A 749 -30.01 -9.79 2.31
N GLY A 750 -30.82 -10.25 1.36
CA GLY A 750 -32.08 -10.96 1.60
C GLY A 750 -31.92 -12.34 2.24
N LEU A 751 -30.72 -12.94 2.15
CA LEU A 751 -30.33 -14.14 2.91
C LEU A 751 -29.79 -13.80 4.32
N ALA A 752 -29.72 -12.52 4.68
CA ALA A 752 -29.20 -12.00 5.94
C ALA A 752 -30.24 -11.16 6.73
N GLY A 753 -31.55 -11.42 6.58
CA GLY A 753 -32.58 -10.60 7.21
C GLY A 753 -33.96 -11.23 7.34
N GLY A 754 -34.08 -12.29 8.15
CA GLY A 754 -35.39 -12.63 8.74
C GLY A 754 -35.62 -11.81 10.01
N VAL A 755 -36.74 -11.05 10.05
CA VAL A 755 -37.34 -10.24 11.14
C VAL A 755 -37.29 -8.72 10.92
N ASN A 756 -38.46 -8.20 10.55
CA ASN A 756 -39.05 -6.87 10.69
C ASN A 756 -38.17 -5.68 11.16
N GLY A 757 -38.07 -4.66 10.31
CA GLY A 757 -37.68 -3.29 10.65
C GLY A 757 -37.73 -2.39 9.42
N GLU A 758 -38.61 -1.39 9.40
CA GLU A 758 -38.82 -0.49 8.26
C GLU A 758 -37.66 0.53 8.08
N ASP A 759 -37.40 0.90 6.82
CA ASP A 759 -36.87 2.19 6.35
C ASP A 759 -35.84 2.96 7.19
N VAL A 760 -34.56 2.56 7.15
CA VAL A 760 -33.44 3.43 7.64
C VAL A 760 -32.20 3.49 6.72
N TYR A 761 -31.85 2.45 5.94
CA TYR A 761 -30.51 2.34 5.33
C TYR A 761 -30.37 2.59 3.81
N THR A 762 -31.46 2.88 3.09
CA THR A 762 -31.41 3.12 1.63
C THR A 762 -30.86 4.49 1.24
N SER A 763 -30.86 5.48 2.13
CA SER A 763 -30.50 6.88 1.81
C SER A 763 -28.99 7.18 1.77
N GLY A 764 -28.15 6.36 2.42
CA GLY A 764 -26.71 6.63 2.58
C GLY A 764 -25.83 6.26 1.39
N VAL A 765 -26.29 5.37 0.51
CA VAL A 765 -25.50 4.90 -0.63
C VAL A 765 -25.57 5.87 -1.80
N ASP A 766 -26.75 6.44 -2.10
CA ASP A 766 -26.92 7.34 -3.24
C ASP A 766 -26.27 8.72 -3.04
N SER A 767 -26.23 9.26 -1.81
CA SER A 767 -25.65 10.59 -1.56
C SER A 767 -24.12 10.63 -1.61
N LEU A 768 -23.45 9.48 -1.45
CA LEU A 768 -21.98 9.35 -1.55
C LEU A 768 -21.50 9.14 -3.00
N LEU A 769 -22.42 9.04 -3.95
CA LEU A 769 -22.14 8.77 -5.38
C LEU A 769 -22.51 9.96 -6.29
N ALA A 770 -22.74 11.15 -5.71
CA ALA A 770 -23.18 12.35 -6.42
C ALA A 770 -22.02 13.25 -6.92
N ASP A 771 -20.82 13.16 -6.35
CA ASP A 771 -19.67 13.95 -6.78
C ASP A 771 -19.04 13.38 -8.06
N CYS A 772 -19.33 14.01 -9.21
CA CYS A 772 -18.73 13.68 -10.51
C CYS A 772 -17.21 13.93 -10.61
N GLY A 773 -16.56 14.48 -9.56
CA GLY A 773 -15.16 14.93 -9.60
C GLY A 773 -14.10 13.83 -9.55
N ASP A 774 -14.37 12.68 -8.93
CA ASP A 774 -13.36 11.65 -8.65
C ASP A 774 -13.81 10.22 -9.05
N TRP A 775 -13.80 9.92 -10.35
CA TRP A 775 -14.05 8.56 -10.86
C TRP A 775 -12.80 7.92 -11.48
N PRO A 776 -11.78 7.50 -10.68
CA PRO A 776 -10.63 6.75 -11.16
C PRO A 776 -10.99 5.25 -11.32
N SER A 777 -11.92 4.96 -12.23
CA SER A 777 -12.14 3.61 -12.74
C SER A 777 -11.52 3.52 -14.13
N ILE A 778 -10.99 2.36 -14.52
CA ILE A 778 -10.53 2.09 -15.89
C ILE A 778 -11.63 2.39 -16.94
N PHE A 779 -12.89 2.43 -16.49
CA PHE A 779 -14.07 2.69 -17.31
C PHE A 779 -14.33 4.18 -17.59
N SER A 780 -13.76 5.13 -16.81
CA SER A 780 -13.95 6.57 -17.07
C SER A 780 -13.27 7.05 -18.36
N GLU A 781 -12.35 6.24 -18.89
CA GLU A 781 -11.56 6.55 -20.09
C GLU A 781 -12.21 6.15 -21.42
N TRP A 782 -13.27 5.33 -21.42
CA TRP A 782 -13.81 4.73 -22.65
C TRP A 782 -14.20 5.76 -23.72
N VAL A 783 -14.78 6.90 -23.32
CA VAL A 783 -15.21 7.96 -24.24
C VAL A 783 -15.10 9.34 -23.57
N ASN A 784 -13.89 9.69 -23.11
CA ASN A 784 -13.65 11.00 -22.48
C ASN A 784 -13.30 12.07 -23.53
N VAL A 785 -14.29 12.44 -24.35
CA VAL A 785 -14.24 13.60 -25.25
C VAL A 785 -14.83 14.80 -24.51
N SER A 786 -13.97 15.74 -24.11
CA SER A 786 -14.40 17.04 -23.58
C SER A 786 -15.03 17.85 -24.71
N ILE A 787 -16.35 17.98 -24.70
CA ILE A 787 -17.06 18.92 -25.57
C ILE A 787 -16.90 20.32 -24.95
N ASN A 788 -16.05 21.14 -25.57
CA ASN A 788 -15.93 22.59 -25.35
C ASN A 788 -16.55 23.33 -26.54
#